data_AF-A0A9D9N512-F1
#
_entry.id   AF-A0A9D9N512-F1
#
_cell.length_a   1.000
_cell.length_b   1.000
_cell.length_c   1.000
_cell.angle_alpha   90.00
_cell.angle_beta   90.00
_cell.angle_gamma   90.00
#
_symmetry.space_group_name_H-M   'P 1'
#
loop_
_entity.id
_entity.type
_entity.pdbx_description
1 polymer ?
#
loop_
_entity_poly.entity_id
_entity_poly.type
_entity_poly.pdbx_seq_one_letter_code
_entity_poly.pdbx_strand_id
1 'polypeptide(L)'
;MEIAKKIITAKKILQDHGIADLKYLGHGTKGIVFHNNTWVYKIIIPSCKSEDTSEILSSLHFFLKKETYLSFYQIEELIKTNEGYIIQKYKYEESEKVTEMSEHDIIMFLTECWQKKIVVKDCKKENFIRVNKQLKLIDMDSCVAYNDNLFLNACARLYLYTNFPNHPNITKLQRSAINNFEIKELEDLRIFVNKVFANIIYSESASEITSLKFSPQKDFVYEQYSTKNLPNLEKLFFNKLKQCLYLCDIQIEDIQLSDSNTFETRHLHIGYRKLLEDIHDITLLIKTCAMDVATIEQNVKHIVRQLSSPRTFKEIVIVIDSKQTNFLRQYTEKSNYNRTIEIISQLQKDNIIDRFIIYDPQTNKRINKDWFNIESDFSHSSKNIPIASQLYGFENCTSKYILQADSDVLIGRKDLTHDFLSDMVTELVKNEKVISVGFNIYNSESKPYFGFENGGFVPEVRFGLIHKERLLKLRPLPNSLNHAGILNLSWYRSLEQHQKTTGYCSIRGGDNRTFYIHPQNYRKRSHYAWMLILDRVEQLEIPPCQYNHFDCEGSFYDWCSPKRNEKMVILSCFKNVSPEKFLRFWYSLISQTYTDFGIILYDDNSDNGISTLIEHTIKSHKNKVTLIRNRNTQKKIKNIYLALSKYCSNEDSIIVCVDADDALIGKHVLEDVYNVYLHREVDMTCGRVHQTYRIQAHYRYPVDFVNPRTYEGNTWQHLKTFKKYLFDSIPVHYFKYDEQKKISQREWLETCDDYAFMIPITEMSKSPYQMEFINYYYERDYNKRNENRTIKDKCIEETLRKKPLTPSNVKRGRIAFNANINQIEIDITFDCNLKCKGCNRSCGLAPSKEMMSVTDIVNFIQESINNNKKWKRINILGGEPTIHPNIIQIMEHLQNDYADKFNPDVDIQFVSNGLTKKSREICDIIEKRFSNVQIDRESYKTKNSIDYFSPFCDAPCDDPTFENADYSSACWVASCCGIGLNKNGYYGCSVCGGIDRIIGKNKGKKHLSELTEEVIKEHFYMFCRYCGNFKHYASSKGNFIPRCEKSPFREIISPTWKQLYLDYNKKQKAHED
;
A
#
# COMPACT_ATOMS: atom_id res chain seq x y z
N MET A 1 -3.29 68.00 32.04
CA MET A 1 -3.39 69.18 31.16
C MET A 1 -3.08 68.85 29.69
N GLU A 2 -2.15 67.94 29.39
CA GLU A 2 -1.75 67.58 28.02
C GLU A 2 -2.80 66.72 27.26
N ILE A 3 -3.43 65.74 27.91
CA ILE A 3 -4.46 64.86 27.29
C ILE A 3 -5.70 65.66 26.89
N ALA A 4 -6.17 66.58 27.74
CA ALA A 4 -7.32 67.43 27.43
C ALA A 4 -7.09 68.29 26.17
N LYS A 5 -5.86 68.79 25.96
CA LYS A 5 -5.47 69.48 24.73
C LYS A 5 -5.51 68.54 23.52
N LYS A 6 -4.96 67.33 23.64
CA LYS A 6 -5.01 66.32 22.57
C LYS A 6 -6.45 65.98 22.17
N ILE A 7 -7.36 65.81 23.15
CA ILE A 7 -8.79 65.53 22.91
C ILE A 7 -9.47 66.67 22.14
N ILE A 8 -9.23 67.92 22.54
CA ILE A 8 -9.79 69.10 21.85
C ILE A 8 -9.28 69.18 20.42
N THR A 9 -7.97 69.01 20.21
CA THR A 9 -7.36 69.02 18.87
C THR A 9 -7.93 67.90 17.98
N ALA A 10 -8.03 66.68 18.51
CA ALA A 10 -8.60 65.54 17.79
C ALA A 10 -10.06 65.78 17.40
N LYS A 11 -10.89 66.31 18.33
CA LYS A 11 -12.28 66.66 18.04
C LYS A 11 -12.39 67.71 16.93
N LYS A 12 -11.54 68.73 16.94
CA LYS A 12 -11.50 69.76 15.89
C LYS A 12 -11.15 69.15 14.53
N ILE A 13 -10.13 68.28 14.46
CA ILE A 13 -9.74 67.60 13.23
C ILE A 13 -10.92 66.81 12.63
N LEU A 14 -11.67 66.06 13.44
CA LEU A 14 -12.85 65.33 12.94
C LEU A 14 -13.94 66.28 12.44
N GLN A 15 -14.18 67.39 13.13
CA GLN A 15 -15.15 68.41 12.72
C GLN A 15 -14.74 69.10 11.41
N ASP A 16 -13.46 69.41 11.23
CA ASP A 16 -12.91 69.97 9.99
C ASP A 16 -13.07 69.00 8.79
N HIS A 17 -13.23 67.70 9.06
CA HIS A 17 -13.55 66.65 8.07
C HIS A 17 -15.06 66.35 7.98
N GLY A 18 -15.92 67.24 8.48
CA GLY A 18 -17.38 67.11 8.36
C GLY A 18 -18.03 66.07 9.29
N ILE A 19 -17.32 65.60 10.31
CA ILE A 19 -17.83 64.58 11.26
C ILE A 19 -18.40 65.29 12.50
N ALA A 20 -19.71 65.17 12.71
CA ALA A 20 -20.44 65.79 13.81
C ALA A 20 -20.93 64.76 14.87
N ASP A 21 -21.58 65.25 15.93
CA ASP A 21 -22.20 64.45 17.01
C ASP A 21 -21.25 63.50 17.77
N LEU A 22 -20.00 63.95 17.92
CA LEU A 22 -18.91 63.17 18.52
C LEU A 22 -18.99 63.13 20.04
N LYS A 23 -19.18 61.92 20.57
CA LYS A 23 -18.98 61.56 21.98
C LYS A 23 -17.58 60.98 22.16
N TYR A 24 -16.87 61.43 23.18
CA TYR A 24 -15.55 60.91 23.51
C TYR A 24 -15.66 59.48 24.07
N LEU A 25 -14.91 58.54 23.49
CA LEU A 25 -14.95 57.12 23.86
C LEU A 25 -13.73 56.69 24.66
N GLY A 26 -12.55 57.22 24.33
CA GLY A 26 -11.30 56.84 24.99
C GLY A 26 -10.04 57.44 24.35
N HIS A 27 -8.89 57.19 24.96
CA HIS A 27 -7.58 57.54 24.40
C HIS A 27 -6.54 56.49 24.77
N GLY A 28 -5.50 56.38 23.95
CA GLY A 28 -4.26 55.66 24.21
C GLY A 28 -3.04 56.58 24.04
N THR A 29 -1.84 56.00 23.96
CA THR A 29 -0.60 56.76 23.82
C THR A 29 -0.53 57.58 22.53
N LYS A 30 -1.01 57.00 21.42
CA LYS A 30 -0.97 57.60 20.07
C LYS A 30 -2.36 57.85 19.46
N GLY A 31 -3.45 57.41 20.09
CA GLY A 31 -4.79 57.44 19.50
C GLY A 31 -5.85 58.11 20.38
N ILE A 32 -6.75 58.91 19.79
CA ILE A 32 -7.96 59.43 20.45
C ILE A 32 -9.20 58.94 19.72
N VAL A 33 -10.18 58.45 20.47
CA VAL A 33 -11.35 57.75 19.92
C VAL A 33 -12.62 58.50 20.26
N PHE A 34 -13.45 58.74 19.26
CA PHE A 34 -14.79 59.29 19.37
C PHE A 34 -15.81 58.38 18.68
N HIS A 35 -17.09 58.52 18.99
CA HIS A 35 -18.17 57.86 18.26
C HIS A 35 -19.41 58.76 18.15
N ASN A 36 -20.28 58.52 17.16
CA ASN A 36 -21.56 59.21 16.97
C ASN A 36 -22.77 58.25 17.08
N ASN A 37 -22.62 57.21 17.90
CA ASN A 37 -23.55 56.06 18.05
C ASN A 37 -23.73 55.19 16.78
N THR A 38 -23.20 55.58 15.62
CA THR A 38 -23.21 54.75 14.40
C THR A 38 -21.80 54.29 14.03
N TRP A 39 -20.85 55.21 14.07
CA TRP A 39 -19.46 55.01 13.68
C TRP A 39 -18.53 55.41 14.83
N VAL A 40 -17.41 54.71 14.90
CA VAL A 40 -16.23 55.06 15.71
C VAL A 40 -15.20 55.70 14.81
N TYR A 41 -14.58 56.76 15.32
CA TYR A 41 -13.50 57.50 14.68
C TYR A 41 -12.29 57.50 15.61
N LYS A 42 -11.25 56.73 15.26
CA LYS A 42 -9.96 56.72 15.96
C LYS A 42 -8.96 57.55 15.19
N ILE A 43 -8.51 58.65 15.77
CA ILE A 43 -7.45 59.49 15.21
C ILE A 43 -6.12 59.06 15.79
N ILE A 44 -5.18 58.68 14.93
CA ILE A 44 -3.79 58.42 15.28
C ILE A 44 -2.98 59.70 15.08
N ILE A 45 -2.32 60.12 16.15
CA ILE A 45 -1.48 61.31 16.24
C ILE A 45 -0.02 60.87 16.24
N PRO A 46 0.76 61.16 15.19
CA PRO A 46 2.20 60.91 15.18
C PRO A 46 2.92 61.64 16.32
N SER A 47 3.91 60.98 16.88
CA SER A 47 4.80 61.44 17.94
C SER A 47 5.68 62.61 17.48
N CYS A 48 6.00 62.70 16.19
CA CYS A 48 6.65 63.86 15.56
C CYS A 48 6.21 64.03 14.08
N LYS A 49 6.39 65.23 13.52
CA LYS A 49 6.00 65.55 12.13
C LYS A 49 6.75 64.75 11.05
N SER A 50 7.87 64.09 11.42
CA SER A 50 8.69 63.27 10.53
C SER A 50 8.55 61.76 10.77
N GLU A 51 7.60 61.32 11.62
CA GLU A 51 7.38 59.89 11.89
C GLU A 51 6.79 59.23 10.64
N ASP A 52 7.42 58.13 10.20
CA ASP A 52 6.92 57.36 9.07
C ASP A 52 5.62 56.65 9.46
N THR A 53 4.53 57.06 8.80
CA THR A 53 3.19 56.50 9.01
C THR A 53 2.92 55.28 8.11
N SER A 54 3.89 54.88 7.27
CA SER A 54 3.77 53.75 6.33
C SER A 54 3.50 52.41 7.04
N GLU A 55 4.18 52.15 8.15
CA GLU A 55 3.99 50.93 8.94
C GLU A 55 2.57 50.84 9.51
N ILE A 56 2.06 51.96 10.07
CA ILE A 56 0.70 52.04 10.62
C ILE A 56 -0.34 51.84 9.52
N LEU A 57 -0.14 52.45 8.35
CA LEU A 57 -1.04 52.28 7.21
C LEU A 57 -1.04 50.82 6.72
N SER A 58 0.13 50.19 6.66
CA SER A 58 0.28 48.77 6.31
C SER A 58 -0.48 47.87 7.30
N SER A 59 -0.33 48.12 8.61
CA SER A 59 -1.05 47.41 9.68
C SER A 59 -2.57 47.53 9.57
N LEU A 60 -3.07 48.70 9.19
CA LEU A 60 -4.51 48.95 9.08
C LEU A 60 -5.10 48.43 7.77
N HIS A 61 -4.28 48.23 6.74
CA HIS A 61 -4.72 47.75 5.45
C HIS A 61 -5.34 46.34 5.53
N PHE A 62 -4.92 45.51 6.49
CA PHE A 62 -5.49 44.19 6.72
C PHE A 62 -7.00 44.22 6.96
N PHE A 63 -7.51 45.31 7.54
CA PHE A 63 -8.89 45.45 7.98
C PHE A 63 -9.79 46.20 7.00
N LEU A 64 -9.23 46.73 5.90
CA LEU A 64 -10.01 47.33 4.81
C LEU A 64 -10.68 46.28 3.92
N LYS A 65 -10.19 45.04 3.95
CA LYS A 65 -10.77 43.96 3.17
C LYS A 65 -12.16 43.63 3.71
N LYS A 66 -13.16 43.59 2.83
CA LYS A 66 -14.52 43.21 3.20
C LYS A 66 -14.57 41.72 3.57
N GLU A 67 -14.47 41.42 4.85
CA GLU A 67 -14.54 40.09 5.43
C GLU A 67 -15.28 40.13 6.76
N THR A 68 -15.75 38.97 7.21
CA THR A 68 -16.26 38.81 8.57
C THR A 68 -15.09 38.73 9.55
N TYR A 69 -15.09 39.64 10.54
CA TYR A 69 -14.18 39.64 11.67
C TYR A 69 -14.96 39.47 12.97
N LEU A 70 -14.59 38.47 13.77
CA LEU A 70 -15.16 38.23 15.10
C LEU A 70 -14.41 39.01 16.18
N SER A 71 -13.09 39.11 16.06
CA SER A 71 -12.20 39.72 17.05
C SER A 71 -11.60 41.05 16.62
N PHE A 72 -11.91 41.49 15.41
CA PHE A 72 -11.45 42.75 14.86
C PHE A 72 -12.63 43.57 14.32
N TYR A 73 -12.34 44.82 13.97
CA TYR A 73 -13.27 45.66 13.25
C TYR A 73 -12.85 45.75 11.79
N GLN A 74 -13.80 45.54 10.87
CA GLN A 74 -13.60 45.96 9.49
C GLN A 74 -13.54 47.49 9.48
N ILE A 75 -12.46 48.03 8.90
CA ILE A 75 -12.31 49.46 8.68
C ILE A 75 -13.10 49.80 7.42
N GLU A 76 -14.06 50.71 7.57
CA GLU A 76 -14.88 51.22 6.46
C GLU A 76 -14.08 52.22 5.63
N GLU A 77 -13.29 53.06 6.31
CA GLU A 77 -12.57 54.17 5.68
C GLU A 77 -11.31 54.51 6.47
N LEU A 78 -10.20 54.73 5.75
CA LEU A 78 -8.97 55.33 6.28
C LEU A 78 -8.78 56.71 5.64
N ILE A 79 -8.80 57.76 6.45
CA ILE A 79 -8.62 59.14 5.99
C ILE A 79 -7.26 59.63 6.45
N LYS A 80 -6.42 60.06 5.49
CA LYS A 80 -5.14 60.72 5.79
C LYS A 80 -5.32 62.22 5.70
N THR A 81 -5.07 62.94 6.78
CA THR A 81 -5.19 64.41 6.81
C THR A 81 -3.95 65.08 6.25
N ASN A 82 -4.09 66.35 5.81
CA ASN A 82 -2.97 67.14 5.28
C ASN A 82 -1.86 67.37 6.31
N GLU A 83 -2.19 67.33 7.60
CA GLU A 83 -1.26 67.46 8.72
C GLU A 83 -0.56 66.13 9.10
N GLY A 84 -0.84 65.04 8.38
CA GLY A 84 -0.22 63.73 8.59
C GLY A 84 -0.92 62.82 9.61
N TYR A 85 -2.13 63.17 10.05
CA TYR A 85 -2.94 62.32 10.93
C TYR A 85 -3.65 61.22 10.14
N ILE A 86 -3.95 60.10 10.80
CA ILE A 86 -4.73 58.99 10.22
C ILE A 86 -6.02 58.84 11.02
N ILE A 87 -7.16 58.86 10.35
CA ILE A 87 -8.48 58.63 10.93
C ILE A 87 -8.96 57.26 10.47
N GLN A 88 -9.22 56.38 11.43
CA GLN A 88 -9.88 55.09 11.20
C GLN A 88 -11.37 55.23 11.48
N LYS A 89 -12.19 54.82 10.52
CA LYS A 89 -13.65 54.75 10.66
C LYS A 89 -14.12 53.31 10.64
N TYR A 90 -14.81 52.88 11.68
CA TYR A 90 -15.41 51.54 11.76
C TYR A 90 -16.72 51.58 12.55
N LYS A 91 -17.54 50.53 12.42
CA LYS A 91 -18.88 50.50 13.01
C LYS A 91 -18.83 50.56 14.54
N TYR A 92 -19.70 51.39 15.14
CA TYR A 92 -19.88 51.41 16.59
C TYR A 92 -20.70 50.20 17.05
N GLU A 93 -20.20 49.52 18.07
CA GLU A 93 -20.90 48.43 18.77
C GLU A 93 -20.87 48.71 20.27
N GLU A 94 -21.98 48.46 20.96
CA GLU A 94 -22.03 48.54 22.42
C GLU A 94 -21.08 47.49 23.02
N SER A 95 -20.29 47.91 24.00
CA SER A 95 -19.21 47.07 24.53
C SER A 95 -18.94 47.33 26.00
N GLU A 96 -18.35 46.32 26.64
CA GLU A 96 -17.89 46.35 28.03
C GLU A 96 -16.36 46.32 28.08
N LYS A 97 -15.79 46.92 29.13
CA LYS A 97 -14.35 46.83 29.38
C LYS A 97 -13.97 45.40 29.79
N VAL A 98 -12.85 44.89 29.27
CA VAL A 98 -12.34 43.58 29.65
C VAL A 98 -11.80 43.65 31.09
N THR A 99 -12.38 42.85 32.00
CA THR A 99 -11.92 42.66 33.38
C THR A 99 -11.08 41.39 33.56
N GLU A 100 -11.26 40.40 32.70
CA GLU A 100 -10.50 39.15 32.65
C GLU A 100 -10.56 38.57 31.22
N MET A 101 -9.54 37.80 30.84
CA MET A 101 -9.50 37.06 29.58
C MET A 101 -9.36 35.58 29.92
N SER A 102 -10.32 34.76 29.51
CA SER A 102 -10.24 33.31 29.70
C SER A 102 -9.33 32.66 28.65
N GLU A 103 -8.84 31.46 28.93
CA GLU A 103 -8.04 30.70 27.95
C GLU A 103 -8.82 30.49 26.64
N HIS A 104 -10.13 30.21 26.72
CA HIS A 104 -11.01 30.05 25.58
C HIS A 104 -11.09 31.33 24.72
N ASP A 105 -11.27 32.50 25.36
CA ASP A 105 -11.32 33.77 24.64
C ASP A 105 -10.04 33.99 23.82
N ILE A 106 -8.88 33.72 24.43
CA ILE A 106 -7.58 33.91 23.80
C ILE A 106 -7.34 32.89 22.68
N ILE A 107 -7.73 31.63 22.86
CA ILE A 107 -7.60 30.61 21.81
C ILE A 107 -8.44 31.00 20.58
N MET A 108 -9.68 31.46 20.78
CA MET A 108 -10.53 31.92 19.68
C MET A 108 -9.94 33.15 18.99
N PHE A 109 -9.41 34.10 19.76
CA PHE A 109 -8.70 35.26 19.24
C PHE A 109 -7.49 34.90 18.38
N LEU A 110 -6.60 34.05 18.91
CA LEU A 110 -5.41 33.57 18.23
C LEU A 110 -5.74 32.72 16.99
N THR A 111 -6.84 31.97 17.05
CA THR A 111 -7.34 31.22 15.89
C THR A 111 -7.66 32.18 14.76
N GLU A 112 -8.46 33.21 14.99
CA GLU A 112 -8.79 34.18 13.95
C GLU A 112 -7.55 34.95 13.47
N CYS A 113 -6.62 35.31 14.36
CA CYS A 113 -5.33 35.90 14.00
C CYS A 113 -4.60 35.03 12.96
N TRP A 114 -4.52 33.71 13.21
CA TRP A 114 -3.91 32.75 12.30
C TRP A 114 -4.66 32.64 10.97
N GLN A 115 -6.00 32.61 11.01
CA GLN A 115 -6.86 32.50 9.82
C GLN A 115 -6.73 33.72 8.90
N LYS A 116 -6.69 34.91 9.49
CA LYS A 116 -6.56 36.19 8.77
C LYS A 116 -5.11 36.54 8.41
N LYS A 117 -4.14 35.74 8.87
CA LYS A 117 -2.69 35.99 8.73
C LYS A 117 -2.26 37.34 9.33
N ILE A 118 -2.81 37.65 10.51
CA ILE A 118 -2.54 38.88 11.29
C ILE A 118 -1.91 38.49 12.62
N VAL A 119 -0.88 39.20 13.06
CA VAL A 119 -0.26 39.03 14.39
C VAL A 119 -0.29 40.33 15.16
N VAL A 120 -0.73 40.29 16.42
CA VAL A 120 -0.75 41.45 17.32
C VAL A 120 0.54 41.55 18.13
N LYS A 121 1.18 42.72 18.11
CA LYS A 121 2.37 42.97 18.93
C LYS A 121 2.02 43.38 20.37
N ASP A 122 1.02 44.25 20.57
CA ASP A 122 0.63 44.72 21.91
C ASP A 122 -0.64 44.04 22.43
N CYS A 123 -0.45 42.91 23.12
CA CYS A 123 -1.52 42.03 23.58
C CYS A 123 -2.10 42.41 24.95
N LYS A 124 -1.99 43.67 25.37
CA LYS A 124 -2.50 44.17 26.66
C LYS A 124 -4.00 44.05 26.76
N LYS A 125 -4.49 43.71 27.94
CA LYS A 125 -5.92 43.61 28.27
C LYS A 125 -6.68 44.91 27.96
N GLU A 126 -6.06 46.07 28.18
CA GLU A 126 -6.63 47.39 27.90
C GLU A 126 -6.90 47.63 26.41
N ASN A 127 -6.27 46.86 25.53
CA ASN A 127 -6.47 46.92 24.08
C ASN A 127 -7.65 46.06 23.61
N PHE A 128 -8.36 45.41 24.53
CA PHE A 128 -9.52 44.58 24.23
C PHE A 128 -10.80 45.12 24.88
N ILE A 129 -11.92 44.90 24.21
CA ILE A 129 -13.28 45.13 24.71
C ILE A 129 -14.11 43.86 24.52
N ARG A 130 -15.24 43.73 25.24
CA ARG A 130 -16.22 42.66 25.00
C ARG A 130 -17.43 43.21 24.25
N VAL A 131 -17.72 42.64 23.09
CA VAL A 131 -18.94 42.89 22.32
C VAL A 131 -19.70 41.58 22.25
N ASN A 132 -20.92 41.53 22.79
CA ASN A 132 -21.73 40.30 22.84
C ASN A 132 -20.95 39.09 23.41
N LYS A 133 -20.19 39.31 24.49
CA LYS A 133 -19.27 38.35 25.15
C LYS A 133 -18.00 37.98 24.37
N GLN A 134 -17.85 38.34 23.10
CA GLN A 134 -16.66 38.11 22.28
C GLN A 134 -15.58 39.17 22.56
N LEU A 135 -14.31 38.75 22.66
CA LEU A 135 -13.18 39.69 22.72
C LEU A 135 -12.96 40.36 21.35
N LYS A 136 -12.88 41.68 21.33
CA LYS A 136 -12.45 42.46 20.16
C LYS A 136 -11.25 43.35 20.47
N LEU A 137 -10.26 43.37 19.58
CA LEU A 137 -9.12 44.26 19.63
C LEU A 137 -9.49 45.65 19.11
N ILE A 138 -9.25 46.69 19.90
CA ILE A 138 -9.45 48.11 19.51
C ILE A 138 -8.17 48.80 19.06
N ASP A 139 -7.00 48.20 19.34
CA ASP A 139 -5.68 48.73 18.98
C ASP A 139 -5.07 48.02 17.77
N MET A 140 -5.70 48.20 16.60
CA MET A 140 -5.37 47.50 15.36
C MET A 140 -4.11 48.03 14.63
N ASP A 141 -3.65 49.24 14.97
CA ASP A 141 -2.49 49.91 14.35
C ASP A 141 -1.12 49.33 14.75
N SER A 142 -1.11 48.36 15.67
CA SER A 142 0.10 47.61 16.07
C SER A 142 0.21 46.22 15.44
N CYS A 143 -0.78 45.83 14.62
CA CYS A 143 -0.83 44.53 13.95
C CYS A 143 0.21 44.42 12.83
N VAL A 144 0.71 43.22 12.57
CA VAL A 144 1.65 42.95 11.47
C VAL A 144 1.27 41.68 10.72
N ALA A 145 1.87 41.51 9.55
CA ALA A 145 1.70 40.29 8.76
C ALA A 145 2.20 39.06 9.54
N TYR A 146 1.50 37.94 9.36
CA TYR A 146 1.85 36.68 9.99
C TYR A 146 3.24 36.19 9.59
N ASN A 147 3.97 35.72 10.60
CA ASN A 147 5.00 34.71 10.46
C ASN A 147 5.01 33.84 11.73
N ASP A 148 5.55 32.63 11.64
CA ASP A 148 5.48 31.65 12.73
C ASP A 148 6.09 32.17 14.03
N ASN A 149 7.25 32.83 13.98
CA ASN A 149 7.96 33.32 15.17
C ASN A 149 7.13 34.40 15.89
N LEU A 150 6.59 35.37 15.14
CA LEU A 150 5.76 36.44 15.72
C LEU A 150 4.45 35.89 16.26
N PHE A 151 3.85 34.90 15.59
CA PHE A 151 2.64 34.25 16.09
C PHE A 151 2.88 33.49 17.41
N LEU A 152 3.95 32.71 17.49
CA LEU A 152 4.32 32.02 18.73
C LEU A 152 4.65 33.01 19.86
N ASN A 153 5.27 34.15 19.54
CA ASN A 153 5.50 35.23 20.51
C ASN A 153 4.19 35.86 21.00
N ALA A 154 3.19 36.03 20.14
CA ALA A 154 1.86 36.49 20.53
C ALA A 154 1.19 35.46 21.45
N CYS A 155 1.28 34.16 21.14
CA CYS A 155 0.82 33.08 22.01
C CYS A 155 1.46 33.16 23.40
N ALA A 156 2.79 33.30 23.48
CA ALA A 156 3.52 33.40 24.74
C ALA A 156 3.08 34.60 25.59
N ARG A 157 2.92 35.77 24.96
CA ARG A 157 2.49 37.00 25.66
C ARG A 157 1.07 36.90 26.20
N LEU A 158 0.14 36.38 25.41
CA LEU A 158 -1.25 36.22 25.81
C LEU A 158 -1.43 35.11 26.85
N TYR A 159 -0.65 34.03 26.75
CA TYR A 159 -0.59 33.00 27.76
C TYR A 159 -0.16 33.56 29.13
N LEU A 160 0.86 34.42 29.17
CA LEU A 160 1.29 35.10 30.40
C LEU A 160 0.19 36.00 30.98
N TYR A 161 -0.54 36.75 30.13
CA TYR A 161 -1.66 37.58 30.60
C TYR A 161 -2.80 36.77 31.21
N THR A 162 -3.06 35.58 30.66
CA THR A 162 -4.16 34.71 31.10
C THR A 162 -3.82 33.99 32.40
N ASN A 163 -2.61 33.45 32.51
CA ASN A 163 -2.22 32.58 33.64
C ASN A 163 -1.53 33.33 34.78
N PHE A 164 -0.94 34.51 34.52
CA PHE A 164 -0.20 35.30 35.51
C PHE A 164 -0.60 36.79 35.49
N PRO A 165 -1.91 37.15 35.51
CA PRO A 165 -2.37 38.53 35.33
C PRO A 165 -1.87 39.50 36.41
N ASN A 166 -1.66 39.02 37.63
CA ASN A 166 -1.23 39.82 38.78
C ASN A 166 0.29 39.78 39.03
N HIS A 167 1.08 39.23 38.11
CA HIS A 167 2.51 39.13 38.29
C HIS A 167 3.17 40.52 38.27
N PRO A 168 3.94 40.92 39.31
CA PRO A 168 4.43 42.30 39.47
C PRO A 168 5.36 42.75 38.32
N ASN A 169 5.98 41.80 37.63
CA ASN A 169 6.89 42.06 36.50
C ASN A 169 6.34 41.57 35.15
N ILE A 170 5.01 41.46 34.97
CA ILE A 170 4.39 40.90 33.76
C ILE A 170 4.91 41.53 32.45
N THR A 171 5.04 42.86 32.41
CA THR A 171 5.56 43.59 31.24
C THR A 171 7.00 43.21 30.90
N LYS A 172 7.83 42.92 31.92
CA LYS A 172 9.22 42.48 31.73
C LYS A 172 9.24 41.04 31.21
N LEU A 173 8.43 40.14 31.78
CA LEU A 173 8.30 38.76 31.33
C LEU A 173 7.90 38.69 29.84
N GLN A 174 6.98 39.53 29.39
CA GLN A 174 6.53 39.57 28.00
C GLN A 174 7.58 40.06 27.01
N ARG A 175 8.49 40.94 27.45
CA ARG A 175 9.65 41.35 26.65
C ARG A 175 10.68 40.22 26.57
N SER A 176 10.90 39.50 27.67
CA SER A 176 11.78 38.33 27.70
C SER A 176 11.24 37.17 26.86
N ALA A 177 9.92 36.95 26.88
CA ALA A 177 9.22 35.89 26.16
C ALA A 177 9.30 36.01 24.62
N ILE A 178 9.90 37.08 24.06
CA ILE A 178 10.06 37.25 22.60
C ILE A 178 11.10 36.28 22.03
N ASN A 179 12.17 36.02 22.80
CA ASN A 179 13.32 35.24 22.35
C ASN A 179 13.67 34.11 23.31
N ASN A 180 12.97 33.98 24.44
CA ASN A 180 13.27 32.98 25.46
C ASN A 180 11.98 32.33 25.99
N PHE A 181 11.71 31.10 25.56
CA PHE A 181 10.61 30.28 26.06
C PHE A 181 11.01 29.39 27.25
N GLU A 182 12.26 29.46 27.73
CA GLU A 182 12.77 28.65 28.84
C GLU A 182 12.53 29.31 30.22
N ILE A 183 11.85 30.45 30.27
CA ILE A 183 11.47 31.09 31.54
C ILE A 183 10.41 30.26 32.27
N LYS A 184 10.48 30.22 33.61
CA LYS A 184 9.66 29.36 34.47
C LYS A 184 8.16 29.52 34.21
N GLU A 185 7.70 30.75 34.03
CA GLU A 185 6.28 31.04 33.83
C GLU A 185 5.74 30.48 32.51
N LEU A 186 6.58 30.10 31.55
CA LEU A 186 6.19 29.51 30.26
C LEU A 186 6.29 27.97 30.22
N GLU A 187 6.47 27.30 31.36
CA GLU A 187 6.60 25.83 31.42
C GLU A 187 5.44 25.10 30.70
N ASP A 188 4.20 25.57 30.88
CA ASP A 188 3.00 25.00 30.24
C ASP A 188 2.59 25.69 28.92
N LEU A 189 3.40 26.63 28.40
CA LEU A 189 3.11 27.33 27.13
C LEU A 189 2.89 26.34 25.98
N ARG A 190 3.66 25.25 25.96
CA ARG A 190 3.52 24.19 24.96
C ARG A 190 2.10 23.62 24.92
N ILE A 191 1.51 23.34 26.09
CA ILE A 191 0.16 22.76 26.20
C ILE A 191 -0.86 23.74 25.62
N PHE A 192 -0.73 25.02 25.99
CA PHE A 192 -1.56 26.08 25.45
C PHE A 192 -1.46 26.21 23.92
N VAL A 193 -0.25 26.21 23.35
CA VAL A 193 -0.04 26.30 21.89
C VAL A 193 -0.56 25.06 21.16
N ASN A 194 -0.49 23.88 21.76
CA ASN A 194 -1.13 22.67 21.21
C ASN A 194 -2.64 22.88 21.05
N LYS A 195 -3.31 23.45 22.07
CA LYS A 195 -4.74 23.78 22.01
C LYS A 195 -5.05 24.80 20.92
N VAL A 196 -4.21 25.84 20.78
CA VAL A 196 -4.37 26.85 19.72
C VAL A 196 -4.35 26.20 18.34
N PHE A 197 -3.33 25.39 18.03
CA PHE A 197 -3.26 24.74 16.72
C PHE A 197 -4.37 23.70 16.50
N ALA A 198 -4.77 22.95 17.52
CA ALA A 198 -5.88 22.03 17.40
C ALA A 198 -7.22 22.75 17.15
N ASN A 199 -7.42 23.92 17.78
CA ASN A 199 -8.58 24.76 17.55
C ASN A 199 -8.59 25.38 16.14
N ILE A 200 -7.42 25.73 15.59
CA ILE A 200 -7.29 26.14 14.19
C ILE A 200 -7.74 25.01 13.26
N ILE A 201 -7.26 23.78 13.48
CA ILE A 201 -7.64 22.62 12.66
C ILE A 201 -9.15 22.38 12.73
N TYR A 202 -9.74 22.44 13.93
CA TYR A 202 -11.18 22.27 14.14
C TYR A 202 -12.01 23.37 13.46
N SER A 203 -11.65 24.63 13.66
CA SER A 203 -12.33 25.80 13.06
C SER A 203 -12.29 25.75 11.53
N GLU A 204 -11.14 25.39 10.95
CA GLU A 204 -10.98 25.26 9.50
C GLU A 204 -11.70 24.03 8.93
N SER A 205 -12.08 23.07 9.77
CA SER A 205 -12.85 21.89 9.37
C SER A 205 -14.36 22.03 9.59
N ALA A 206 -14.82 23.18 10.09
CA ALA A 206 -16.19 23.34 10.57
C ALA A 206 -17.27 23.13 9.48
N SER A 207 -17.00 23.49 8.22
CA SER A 207 -17.97 23.29 7.12
C SER A 207 -18.25 21.81 6.88
N GLU A 208 -17.20 20.99 6.86
CA GLU A 208 -17.34 19.54 6.65
C GLU A 208 -17.98 18.87 7.87
N ILE A 209 -17.59 19.27 9.08
CA ILE A 209 -18.13 18.73 10.32
C ILE A 209 -19.63 19.04 10.47
N THR A 210 -20.05 20.28 10.19
CA THR A 210 -21.47 20.69 10.32
C THR A 210 -22.38 20.09 9.25
N SER A 211 -21.81 19.54 8.18
CA SER A 211 -22.57 18.83 7.15
C SER A 211 -23.03 17.43 7.58
N LEU A 212 -22.42 16.88 8.63
CA LEU A 212 -22.71 15.55 9.14
C LEU A 212 -24.09 15.49 9.78
N LYS A 213 -24.92 14.54 9.34
CA LYS A 213 -26.27 14.33 9.86
C LYS A 213 -26.56 12.85 9.97
N PHE A 214 -27.20 12.43 11.05
CA PHE A 214 -27.72 11.08 11.15
C PHE A 214 -28.92 10.87 10.22
N SER A 215 -28.84 9.85 9.36
CA SER A 215 -29.88 9.46 8.42
C SER A 215 -30.12 7.94 8.50
N PRO A 216 -31.01 7.45 9.39
CA PRO A 216 -31.23 6.03 9.60
C PRO A 216 -31.83 5.34 8.37
N GLN A 217 -31.31 4.15 8.04
CA GLN A 217 -31.91 3.28 7.03
C GLN A 217 -33.05 2.44 7.64
N LYS A 218 -34.16 2.29 6.89
CA LYS A 218 -35.41 1.67 7.35
C LYS A 218 -35.26 0.24 7.89
N ASP A 219 -34.38 -0.55 7.29
CA ASP A 219 -34.20 -1.97 7.63
C ASP A 219 -33.10 -2.22 8.67
N PHE A 220 -32.50 -1.15 9.22
CA PHE A 220 -31.38 -1.25 10.16
C PHE A 220 -31.81 -0.90 11.59
N VAL A 221 -31.21 -1.61 12.53
CA VAL A 221 -31.24 -1.27 13.96
C VAL A 221 -29.96 -0.53 14.28
N TYR A 222 -30.05 0.64 14.90
CA TYR A 222 -28.89 1.45 15.25
C TYR A 222 -28.57 1.38 16.74
N GLU A 223 -27.29 1.22 17.05
CA GLU A 223 -26.73 1.40 18.40
C GLU A 223 -25.82 2.62 18.40
N GLN A 224 -25.87 3.42 19.46
CA GLN A 224 -25.08 4.65 19.58
C GLN A 224 -23.89 4.45 20.52
N TYR A 225 -22.74 4.94 20.11
CA TYR A 225 -21.49 4.95 20.86
C TYR A 225 -20.86 6.35 20.83
N SER A 226 -19.89 6.57 21.72
CA SER A 226 -18.94 7.67 21.61
C SER A 226 -17.59 7.13 21.13
N THR A 227 -16.72 7.99 20.60
CA THR A 227 -15.36 7.57 20.23
C THR A 227 -14.58 7.04 21.44
N LYS A 228 -14.79 7.62 22.64
CA LYS A 228 -14.10 7.22 23.88
C LYS A 228 -14.48 5.84 24.42
N ASN A 229 -15.72 5.41 24.20
CA ASN A 229 -16.21 4.11 24.66
C ASN A 229 -16.46 3.13 23.51
N LEU A 230 -15.94 3.43 22.31
CA LEU A 230 -16.08 2.59 21.14
C LEU A 230 -15.32 1.27 21.39
N PRO A 231 -16.03 0.12 21.45
CA PRO A 231 -15.33 -1.15 21.51
C PRO A 231 -14.58 -1.39 20.20
N ASN A 232 -13.66 -2.35 20.22
CA ASN A 232 -13.01 -2.83 19.01
C ASN A 232 -14.07 -3.26 17.99
N LEU A 233 -14.17 -2.55 16.86
CA LEU A 233 -15.25 -2.74 15.88
C LEU A 233 -15.23 -4.12 15.21
N GLU A 234 -14.06 -4.74 15.06
CA GLU A 234 -13.99 -6.10 14.53
C GLU A 234 -14.54 -7.12 15.54
N LYS A 235 -14.18 -7.00 16.82
CA LYS A 235 -14.74 -7.84 17.88
C LYS A 235 -16.24 -7.60 18.04
N LEU A 236 -16.67 -6.34 17.97
CA LEU A 236 -18.09 -5.98 18.01
C LEU A 236 -18.85 -6.62 16.84
N PHE A 237 -18.29 -6.58 15.63
CA PHE A 237 -18.88 -7.22 14.45
C PHE A 237 -19.14 -8.72 14.68
N PHE A 238 -18.14 -9.48 15.11
CA PHE A 238 -18.32 -10.93 15.32
C PHE A 238 -19.25 -11.24 16.50
N ASN A 239 -19.23 -10.43 17.57
CA ASN A 239 -20.18 -10.58 18.68
C ASN A 239 -21.63 -10.32 18.25
N LYS A 240 -21.86 -9.29 17.42
CA LYS A 240 -23.19 -8.95 16.90
C LYS A 240 -23.68 -9.96 15.87
N LEU A 241 -22.77 -10.57 15.11
CA LEU A 241 -23.10 -11.64 14.19
C LEU A 241 -23.79 -12.82 14.90
N LYS A 242 -23.36 -13.17 16.12
CA LYS A 242 -24.04 -14.18 16.97
C LYS A 242 -25.43 -13.79 17.43
N GLN A 243 -25.68 -12.49 17.56
CA GLN A 243 -26.99 -11.94 17.87
C GLN A 243 -27.87 -11.82 16.61
N CYS A 244 -27.46 -12.44 15.50
CA CYS A 244 -28.11 -12.32 14.19
C CYS A 244 -28.16 -10.88 13.68
N LEU A 245 -27.11 -10.09 13.94
CA LEU A 245 -26.98 -8.70 13.53
C LEU A 245 -25.70 -8.51 12.71
N TYR A 246 -25.84 -8.10 11.46
CA TYR A 246 -24.73 -7.83 10.55
C TYR A 246 -24.47 -6.34 10.44
N LEU A 247 -23.26 -5.87 10.76
CA LEU A 247 -22.88 -4.46 10.66
C LEU A 247 -22.89 -4.03 9.19
N CYS A 248 -23.70 -3.04 8.84
CA CYS A 248 -23.84 -2.53 7.47
C CYS A 248 -23.57 -1.03 7.34
N ASP A 249 -23.51 -0.30 8.46
CA ASP A 249 -23.44 1.15 8.43
C ASP A 249 -22.74 1.71 9.68
N ILE A 250 -21.99 2.80 9.50
CA ILE A 250 -21.46 3.62 10.59
C ILE A 250 -21.64 5.08 10.17
N GLN A 251 -22.36 5.85 10.98
CA GLN A 251 -22.58 7.29 10.77
C GLN A 251 -22.04 8.07 11.96
N ILE A 252 -21.52 9.26 11.69
CA ILE A 252 -20.88 10.15 12.66
C ILE A 252 -21.64 11.46 12.64
N GLU A 253 -22.00 11.99 13.80
CA GLU A 253 -22.66 13.28 14.00
C GLU A 253 -21.94 14.07 15.12
N ASP A 254 -22.13 15.38 15.19
CA ASP A 254 -21.69 16.24 16.32
C ASP A 254 -20.22 16.05 16.75
N ILE A 255 -19.28 16.19 15.80
CA ILE A 255 -17.85 16.16 16.12
C ILE A 255 -17.45 17.41 16.91
N GLN A 256 -16.77 17.20 18.03
CA GLN A 256 -16.27 18.22 18.94
C GLN A 256 -14.75 18.10 19.10
N LEU A 257 -14.08 19.22 19.38
CA LEU A 257 -12.69 19.23 19.80
C LEU A 257 -12.60 18.84 21.28
N SER A 258 -11.78 17.85 21.60
CA SER A 258 -11.59 17.36 22.96
C SER A 258 -10.48 18.09 23.72
N ASP A 259 -10.44 17.91 25.04
CA ASP A 259 -9.34 18.41 25.90
C ASP A 259 -7.98 17.77 25.55
N SER A 260 -7.99 16.61 24.88
CA SER A 260 -6.80 15.93 24.38
C SER A 260 -6.39 16.39 22.98
N ASN A 261 -7.02 17.45 22.45
CA ASN A 261 -6.75 18.04 21.14
C ASN A 261 -7.07 17.12 19.95
N THR A 262 -8.01 16.18 20.13
CA THR A 262 -8.48 15.24 19.09
C THR A 262 -9.94 15.51 18.74
N PHE A 263 -10.44 14.87 17.68
CA PHE A 263 -11.83 15.03 17.24
C PHE A 263 -12.67 13.89 17.81
N GLU A 264 -13.63 14.21 18.66
CA GLU A 264 -14.47 13.24 19.36
C GLU A 264 -15.94 13.43 19.01
N THR A 265 -16.73 12.37 19.13
CA THR A 265 -18.18 12.44 19.05
C THR A 265 -18.83 11.59 20.12
N ARG A 266 -20.02 12.00 20.58
CA ARG A 266 -20.92 11.19 21.42
C ARG A 266 -22.00 10.46 20.59
N HIS A 267 -22.04 10.71 19.29
CA HIS A 267 -23.10 10.33 18.35
C HIS A 267 -22.49 9.54 17.18
N LEU A 268 -21.85 8.41 17.51
CA LEU A 268 -21.40 7.42 16.52
C LEU A 268 -22.47 6.32 16.44
N HIS A 269 -23.21 6.28 15.34
CA HIS A 269 -24.33 5.37 15.12
C HIS A 269 -23.87 4.17 14.29
N ILE A 270 -23.92 2.97 14.86
CA ILE A 270 -23.62 1.71 14.17
C ILE A 270 -24.93 1.03 13.78
N GLY A 271 -25.15 0.89 12.48
CA GLY A 271 -26.34 0.28 11.90
C GLY A 271 -26.14 -1.20 11.60
N TYR A 272 -27.08 -2.02 12.06
CA TYR A 272 -27.09 -3.46 11.87
C TYR A 272 -28.32 -3.92 11.10
N ARG A 273 -28.12 -4.82 10.13
CA ARG A 273 -29.20 -5.57 9.51
C ARG A 273 -29.47 -6.85 10.29
N LYS A 274 -30.74 -7.15 10.57
CA LYS A 274 -31.11 -8.44 11.14
C LYS A 274 -30.94 -9.56 10.10
N LEU A 275 -30.21 -10.60 10.49
CA LEU A 275 -30.02 -11.80 9.67
C LEU A 275 -31.29 -12.67 9.70
N LEU A 276 -31.51 -13.38 8.60
CA LEU A 276 -32.53 -14.42 8.51
C LEU A 276 -32.06 -15.66 9.26
N GLU A 277 -32.98 -16.32 9.97
CA GLU A 277 -32.69 -17.59 10.65
C GLU A 277 -32.30 -18.69 9.65
N ASP A 278 -31.44 -19.62 10.08
CA ASP A 278 -31.16 -20.84 9.31
C ASP A 278 -32.40 -21.75 9.33
N ILE A 279 -32.99 -21.94 8.15
CA ILE A 279 -34.13 -22.84 7.95
C ILE A 279 -33.72 -24.15 7.27
N HIS A 280 -32.46 -24.26 6.85
CA HIS A 280 -31.99 -25.33 5.97
C HIS A 280 -31.16 -26.38 6.67
N ASP A 281 -30.72 -26.15 7.92
CA ASP A 281 -29.85 -27.07 8.66
C ASP A 281 -28.50 -27.25 7.95
N ILE A 282 -27.69 -26.18 7.94
CA ILE A 282 -26.41 -26.12 7.21
C ILE A 282 -25.23 -25.92 8.16
N THR A 283 -24.22 -26.80 8.06
CA THR A 283 -22.89 -26.60 8.65
C THR A 283 -21.96 -25.93 7.63
N LEU A 284 -21.28 -24.86 8.03
CA LEU A 284 -20.10 -24.35 7.30
C LEU A 284 -18.86 -25.10 7.78
N LEU A 285 -18.26 -25.92 6.91
CA LEU A 285 -17.05 -26.69 7.18
C LEU A 285 -15.84 -26.07 6.49
N ILE A 286 -14.93 -25.48 7.27
CA ILE A 286 -13.67 -24.90 6.76
C ILE A 286 -12.53 -25.91 6.96
N LYS A 287 -11.77 -26.17 5.90
CA LYS A 287 -10.67 -27.15 5.90
C LYS A 287 -9.32 -26.44 5.88
N THR A 288 -8.40 -26.89 6.71
CA THR A 288 -7.05 -26.29 6.81
C THR A 288 -5.99 -27.31 7.22
N CYS A 289 -4.71 -26.91 7.13
CA CYS A 289 -3.57 -27.71 7.52
C CYS A 289 -2.44 -26.85 8.10
N ALA A 290 -1.37 -27.50 8.58
CA ALA A 290 -0.23 -26.81 9.20
C ALA A 290 0.49 -25.78 8.30
N MET A 291 0.30 -25.82 6.98
CA MET A 291 0.89 -24.85 6.04
C MET A 291 0.21 -23.48 6.08
N ASP A 292 -1.04 -23.41 6.54
CA ASP A 292 -1.87 -22.20 6.50
C ASP A 292 -1.60 -21.24 7.68
N VAL A 293 -0.70 -21.62 8.60
CA VAL A 293 -0.47 -20.94 9.88
C VAL A 293 -0.28 -19.41 9.79
N ALA A 294 0.30 -18.91 8.70
CA ALA A 294 0.58 -17.48 8.53
C ALA A 294 -0.64 -16.64 8.13
N THR A 295 -1.71 -17.26 7.62
CA THR A 295 -2.90 -16.58 7.08
C THR A 295 -4.21 -17.11 7.63
N ILE A 296 -4.21 -18.25 8.34
CA ILE A 296 -5.42 -18.96 8.77
C ILE A 296 -6.38 -18.10 9.59
N GLU A 297 -5.88 -17.23 10.47
CA GLU A 297 -6.73 -16.34 11.27
C GLU A 297 -7.58 -15.42 10.37
N GLN A 298 -6.91 -14.76 9.43
CA GLN A 298 -7.50 -13.74 8.55
C GLN A 298 -8.41 -14.39 7.52
N ASN A 299 -8.01 -15.55 7.01
CA ASN A 299 -8.80 -16.36 6.11
C ASN A 299 -10.12 -16.84 6.75
N VAL A 300 -10.09 -17.34 7.99
CA VAL A 300 -11.32 -17.75 8.68
C VAL A 300 -12.21 -16.55 8.94
N LYS A 301 -11.65 -15.45 9.45
CA LYS A 301 -12.40 -14.19 9.66
C LYS A 301 -13.07 -13.72 8.36
N HIS A 302 -12.37 -13.78 7.25
CA HIS A 302 -12.90 -13.47 5.92
C HIS A 302 -14.07 -14.39 5.54
N ILE A 303 -13.88 -15.71 5.58
CA ILE A 303 -14.90 -16.68 5.19
C ILE A 303 -16.18 -16.50 6.04
N VAL A 304 -16.03 -16.38 7.36
CA VAL A 304 -17.16 -16.19 8.28
C VAL A 304 -17.87 -14.86 8.00
N ARG A 305 -17.12 -13.76 7.83
CA ARG A 305 -17.68 -12.43 7.51
C ARG A 305 -18.44 -12.42 6.19
N GLN A 306 -17.91 -13.07 5.15
CA GLN A 306 -18.51 -13.04 3.81
C GLN A 306 -19.69 -13.99 3.64
N LEU A 307 -19.76 -15.08 4.41
CA LEU A 307 -20.81 -16.10 4.23
C LEU A 307 -21.95 -16.02 5.23
N SER A 308 -21.78 -15.36 6.38
CA SER A 308 -22.82 -15.26 7.42
C SER A 308 -23.86 -14.16 7.14
N SER A 309 -24.25 -13.98 5.88
CA SER A 309 -25.28 -13.04 5.45
C SER A 309 -25.86 -13.46 4.08
N PRO A 310 -27.18 -13.37 3.85
CA PRO A 310 -28.21 -12.86 4.75
C PRO A 310 -28.62 -13.86 5.85
N ARG A 311 -28.11 -15.09 5.83
CA ARG A 311 -28.41 -16.15 6.80
C ARG A 311 -27.21 -16.50 7.68
N THR A 312 -27.50 -16.98 8.88
CA THR A 312 -26.52 -17.65 9.74
C THR A 312 -26.37 -19.12 9.37
N PHE A 313 -25.36 -19.77 9.93
CA PHE A 313 -25.19 -21.23 9.88
C PHE A 313 -25.62 -21.84 11.21
N LYS A 314 -26.06 -23.10 11.20
CA LYS A 314 -26.30 -23.86 12.44
C LYS A 314 -25.02 -24.06 13.26
N GLU A 315 -23.92 -24.36 12.56
CA GLU A 315 -22.59 -24.40 13.16
C GLU A 315 -21.50 -24.07 12.12
N ILE A 316 -20.44 -23.40 12.59
CA ILE A 316 -19.21 -23.14 11.87
C ILE A 316 -18.11 -24.02 12.46
N VAL A 317 -17.64 -24.97 11.66
CA VAL A 317 -16.70 -26.01 12.09
C VAL A 317 -15.42 -25.94 11.27
N ILE A 318 -14.27 -25.99 11.94
CA ILE A 318 -12.97 -26.14 11.26
C ILE A 318 -12.49 -27.58 11.39
N VAL A 319 -12.03 -28.18 10.29
CA VAL A 319 -11.31 -29.46 10.31
C VAL A 319 -9.83 -29.26 9.97
N ILE A 320 -8.96 -29.81 10.82
CA ILE A 320 -7.51 -29.68 10.72
C ILE A 320 -6.90 -31.01 10.27
N ASP A 321 -6.22 -31.01 9.12
CA ASP A 321 -5.40 -32.15 8.72
C ASP A 321 -4.16 -32.27 9.62
N SER A 322 -3.95 -33.44 10.20
CA SER A 322 -2.84 -33.74 11.13
C SER A 322 -1.48 -33.95 10.45
N LYS A 323 -1.44 -33.92 9.10
CA LYS A 323 -0.19 -33.98 8.35
C LYS A 323 0.66 -32.72 8.57
N GLN A 324 1.95 -32.94 8.84
CA GLN A 324 2.88 -31.85 9.18
C GLN A 324 3.90 -31.53 8.07
N THR A 325 4.22 -32.48 7.20
CA THR A 325 5.23 -32.34 6.13
C THR A 325 4.83 -33.09 4.86
N ASN A 326 5.53 -32.86 3.75
CA ASN A 326 5.35 -33.57 2.47
C ASN A 326 3.92 -33.44 1.91
N PHE A 327 3.42 -32.20 1.83
CA PHE A 327 2.10 -31.92 1.27
C PHE A 327 2.12 -31.93 -0.27
N LEU A 328 1.00 -32.29 -0.91
CA LEU A 328 0.85 -32.40 -2.37
C LEU A 328 1.28 -31.15 -3.14
N ARG A 329 1.26 -29.98 -2.51
CA ARG A 329 1.73 -28.73 -3.12
C ARG A 329 2.29 -27.78 -2.06
N GLN A 330 3.25 -28.26 -1.30
CA GLN A 330 3.87 -27.49 -0.22
C GLN A 330 4.42 -26.15 -0.75
N TYR A 331 3.91 -25.05 -0.20
CA TYR A 331 4.32 -23.68 -0.58
C TYR A 331 5.14 -22.98 0.50
N THR A 332 5.26 -23.57 1.69
CA THR A 332 6.07 -23.07 2.80
C THR A 332 6.80 -24.21 3.50
N GLU A 333 8.05 -23.99 3.87
CA GLU A 333 8.81 -24.88 4.76
C GLU A 333 8.55 -24.55 6.23
N LYS A 334 7.91 -23.40 6.51
CA LYS A 334 7.61 -22.90 7.87
C LYS A 334 6.22 -23.35 8.35
N SER A 335 5.76 -24.54 7.95
CA SER A 335 4.51 -25.09 8.48
C SER A 335 4.60 -25.29 9.99
N ASN A 336 3.54 -24.98 10.73
CA ASN A 336 3.53 -25.12 12.19
C ASN A 336 2.14 -25.57 12.67
N TYR A 337 2.05 -26.85 13.01
CA TYR A 337 0.82 -27.51 13.40
C TYR A 337 0.27 -27.01 14.74
N ASN A 338 1.12 -26.95 15.78
CA ASN A 338 0.71 -26.51 17.11
C ASN A 338 0.21 -25.07 17.09
N ARG A 339 0.94 -24.18 16.39
CA ARG A 339 0.52 -22.78 16.26
C ARG A 339 -0.79 -22.63 15.48
N THR A 340 -1.03 -23.49 14.49
CA THR A 340 -2.31 -23.52 13.77
C THR A 340 -3.47 -23.86 14.72
N ILE A 341 -3.28 -24.86 15.59
CA ILE A 341 -4.27 -25.21 16.63
C ILE A 341 -4.47 -24.07 17.63
N GLU A 342 -3.40 -23.41 18.08
CA GLU A 342 -3.50 -22.26 18.99
C GLU A 342 -4.35 -21.13 18.40
N ILE A 343 -4.10 -20.78 17.13
CA ILE A 343 -4.86 -19.73 16.43
C ILE A 343 -6.34 -20.14 16.31
N ILE A 344 -6.62 -21.37 15.90
CA ILE A 344 -8.00 -21.87 15.76
C ILE A 344 -8.72 -21.94 17.11
N SER A 345 -8.02 -22.35 18.17
CA SER A 345 -8.54 -22.33 19.54
C SER A 345 -8.87 -20.91 19.99
N GLN A 346 -8.06 -19.93 19.60
CA GLN A 346 -8.35 -18.52 19.87
C GLN A 346 -9.57 -18.04 19.09
N LEU A 347 -9.74 -18.42 17.81
CA LEU A 347 -10.94 -18.11 17.03
C LEU A 347 -12.22 -18.67 17.67
N GLN A 348 -12.15 -19.87 18.29
CA GLN A 348 -13.27 -20.43 19.03
C GLN A 348 -13.58 -19.63 20.30
N LYS A 349 -12.54 -19.29 21.09
CA LYS A 349 -12.70 -18.44 22.30
C LYS A 349 -13.26 -17.06 21.98
N ASP A 350 -12.83 -16.48 20.86
CA ASP A 350 -13.30 -15.21 20.32
C ASP A 350 -14.65 -15.35 19.62
N ASN A 351 -15.28 -16.54 19.68
CA ASN A 351 -16.63 -16.77 19.21
C ASN A 351 -16.77 -16.57 17.68
N ILE A 352 -15.68 -16.67 16.90
CA ILE A 352 -15.73 -16.55 15.43
C ILE A 352 -16.17 -17.89 14.79
N ILE A 353 -15.85 -19.00 15.44
CA ILE A 353 -16.28 -20.36 15.08
C ILE A 353 -16.91 -21.04 16.29
N ASP A 354 -17.70 -22.09 16.07
CA ASP A 354 -18.35 -22.81 17.17
C ASP A 354 -17.44 -23.91 17.75
N ARG A 355 -16.75 -24.64 16.87
CA ARG A 355 -15.81 -25.69 17.26
C ARG A 355 -14.83 -26.03 16.15
N PHE A 356 -13.81 -26.81 16.50
CA PHE A 356 -12.89 -27.39 15.54
C PHE A 356 -12.65 -28.88 15.83
N ILE A 357 -12.23 -29.60 14.79
CA ILE A 357 -11.99 -31.04 14.81
C ILE A 357 -10.53 -31.26 14.39
N ILE A 358 -9.78 -31.94 15.24
CA ILE A 358 -8.45 -32.45 14.88
C ILE A 358 -8.65 -33.84 14.27
N TYR A 359 -8.13 -34.06 13.05
CA TYR A 359 -8.19 -35.36 12.42
C TYR A 359 -7.29 -36.38 13.13
N ASP A 360 -7.86 -37.51 13.56
CA ASP A 360 -7.13 -38.63 14.21
C ASP A 360 -6.69 -39.69 13.18
N PRO A 361 -5.37 -39.83 12.89
CA PRO A 361 -4.85 -40.83 11.98
C PRO A 361 -5.15 -42.29 12.36
N GLN A 362 -5.42 -42.58 13.64
CA GLN A 362 -5.74 -43.96 14.07
C GLN A 362 -7.05 -44.46 13.47
N THR A 363 -7.91 -43.56 13.00
CA THR A 363 -9.18 -43.88 12.35
C THR A 363 -9.05 -44.22 10.87
N ASN A 364 -7.84 -44.17 10.26
CA ASN A 364 -7.62 -44.42 8.83
C ASN A 364 -8.26 -45.72 8.34
N LYS A 365 -7.99 -46.84 9.00
CA LYS A 365 -8.55 -48.16 8.62
C LYS A 365 -10.07 -48.12 8.62
N ARG A 366 -10.67 -47.56 9.67
CA ARG A 366 -12.13 -47.42 9.81
C ARG A 366 -12.70 -46.59 8.66
N ILE A 367 -12.17 -45.38 8.45
CA ILE A 367 -12.68 -44.47 7.40
C ILE A 367 -12.57 -45.12 6.03
N ASN A 368 -11.43 -45.72 5.70
CA ASN A 368 -11.22 -46.35 4.40
C ASN A 368 -12.15 -47.56 4.21
N LYS A 369 -12.38 -48.34 5.27
CA LYS A 369 -13.33 -49.45 5.27
C LYS A 369 -14.77 -48.97 5.08
N ASP A 370 -15.20 -47.97 5.85
CA ASP A 370 -16.57 -47.45 5.80
C ASP A 370 -16.89 -46.77 4.47
N TRP A 371 -15.94 -46.03 3.89
CA TRP A 371 -16.17 -45.23 2.69
C TRP A 371 -15.88 -45.95 1.38
N PHE A 372 -14.94 -46.90 1.35
CA PHE A 372 -14.50 -47.56 0.12
C PHE A 372 -14.54 -49.08 0.19
N ASN A 373 -14.92 -49.66 1.34
CA ASN A 373 -14.80 -51.10 1.63
C ASN A 373 -13.36 -51.63 1.46
N ILE A 374 -12.36 -50.80 1.77
CA ILE A 374 -10.93 -51.11 1.64
C ILE A 374 -10.22 -50.86 2.97
N GLU A 375 -9.42 -51.81 3.43
CA GLU A 375 -8.57 -51.62 4.60
C GLU A 375 -7.23 -51.01 4.19
N SER A 376 -6.96 -49.78 4.64
CA SER A 376 -5.71 -49.06 4.37
C SER A 376 -5.38 -48.14 5.52
N ASP A 377 -4.10 -48.09 5.90
CA ASP A 377 -3.56 -47.21 6.94
C ASP A 377 -3.26 -45.79 6.46
N PHE A 378 -3.42 -45.52 5.16
CA PHE A 378 -3.06 -44.25 4.56
C PHE A 378 -4.23 -43.25 4.58
N SER A 379 -3.95 -42.02 5.01
CA SER A 379 -4.92 -40.91 5.03
C SER A 379 -5.03 -40.15 3.71
N HIS A 380 -4.14 -40.43 2.76
CA HIS A 380 -3.98 -39.72 1.49
C HIS A 380 -3.92 -40.70 0.31
N SER A 381 -4.32 -40.24 -0.88
CA SER A 381 -4.19 -41.01 -2.13
C SER A 381 -2.73 -41.22 -2.57
N SER A 382 -2.51 -42.06 -3.58
CA SER A 382 -1.23 -42.26 -4.27
C SER A 382 -0.69 -40.97 -4.92
N LYS A 383 -1.56 -40.01 -5.22
CA LYS A 383 -1.21 -38.65 -5.65
C LYS A 383 -1.09 -37.67 -4.48
N ASN A 384 -0.96 -38.16 -3.25
CA ASN A 384 -0.80 -37.37 -2.03
C ASN A 384 -1.97 -36.39 -1.73
N ILE A 385 -3.15 -36.58 -2.34
CA ILE A 385 -4.37 -35.80 -2.07
C ILE A 385 -4.96 -36.25 -0.71
N PRO A 386 -5.34 -35.33 0.20
CA PRO A 386 -6.03 -35.68 1.45
C PRO A 386 -7.37 -36.39 1.18
N ILE A 387 -7.62 -37.49 1.89
CA ILE A 387 -8.87 -38.24 1.83
C ILE A 387 -9.51 -38.31 3.21
N ALA A 388 -8.83 -38.96 4.15
CA ALA A 388 -9.44 -39.37 5.41
C ALA A 388 -9.81 -38.17 6.29
N SER A 389 -8.97 -37.13 6.33
CA SER A 389 -9.25 -35.89 7.08
C SER A 389 -10.54 -35.20 6.64
N GLN A 390 -10.81 -35.15 5.33
CA GLN A 390 -12.02 -34.53 4.80
C GLN A 390 -13.27 -35.36 5.08
N LEU A 391 -13.20 -36.68 4.85
CA LEU A 391 -14.30 -37.60 5.13
C LEU A 391 -14.65 -37.64 6.62
N TYR A 392 -13.63 -37.62 7.48
CA TYR A 392 -13.80 -37.49 8.93
C TYR A 392 -14.52 -36.19 9.30
N GLY A 393 -14.17 -35.07 8.65
CA GLY A 393 -14.90 -33.80 8.80
C GLY A 393 -16.38 -33.93 8.42
N PHE A 394 -16.70 -34.60 7.31
CA PHE A 394 -18.09 -34.81 6.89
C PHE A 394 -18.90 -35.66 7.87
N GLU A 395 -18.32 -36.74 8.41
CA GLU A 395 -18.98 -37.59 9.41
C GLU A 395 -19.33 -36.79 10.67
N ASN A 396 -18.44 -35.91 11.11
CA ASN A 396 -18.54 -35.12 12.34
C ASN A 396 -19.37 -33.83 12.23
N CYS A 397 -19.81 -33.41 11.03
CA CYS A 397 -20.78 -32.32 10.88
C CYS A 397 -22.16 -32.81 11.32
N THR A 398 -22.96 -32.00 12.02
CA THR A 398 -24.26 -32.49 12.55
C THR A 398 -25.45 -32.25 11.60
N SER A 399 -25.28 -31.37 10.63
CA SER A 399 -26.38 -30.88 9.80
C SER A 399 -26.61 -31.72 8.53
N LYS A 400 -27.83 -31.62 7.98
CA LYS A 400 -28.25 -32.29 6.74
C LYS A 400 -27.42 -31.86 5.53
N TYR A 401 -27.06 -30.57 5.44
CA TYR A 401 -26.20 -30.04 4.39
C TYR A 401 -24.87 -29.53 4.96
N ILE A 402 -23.82 -29.68 4.16
CA ILE A 402 -22.47 -29.21 4.49
C ILE A 402 -22.01 -28.27 3.39
N LEU A 403 -21.81 -27.00 3.71
CA LEU A 403 -21.09 -26.09 2.85
C LEU A 403 -19.60 -26.22 3.18
N GLN A 404 -18.84 -26.95 2.36
CA GLN A 404 -17.41 -27.09 2.55
C GLN A 404 -16.65 -25.94 1.89
N ALA A 405 -15.58 -25.45 2.53
CA ALA A 405 -14.65 -24.49 1.98
C ALA A 405 -13.20 -24.85 2.35
N ASP A 406 -12.26 -24.73 1.40
CA ASP A 406 -10.84 -24.67 1.74
C ASP A 406 -10.55 -23.32 2.41
N SER A 407 -9.66 -23.27 3.39
CA SER A 407 -9.36 -22.03 4.12
C SER A 407 -8.71 -20.95 3.26
N ASP A 408 -8.39 -21.20 1.99
CA ASP A 408 -7.70 -20.24 1.13
C ASP A 408 -8.57 -19.61 0.04
N VAL A 409 -9.87 -19.88 0.04
CA VAL A 409 -10.82 -19.27 -0.90
C VAL A 409 -11.00 -17.77 -0.61
N LEU A 410 -11.06 -16.97 -1.67
CA LEU A 410 -11.35 -15.53 -1.62
C LEU A 410 -12.79 -15.33 -2.09
N ILE A 411 -13.64 -14.77 -1.24
CA ILE A 411 -15.08 -14.68 -1.43
C ILE A 411 -15.46 -13.22 -1.65
N GLY A 412 -16.16 -12.95 -2.75
CA GLY A 412 -16.69 -11.64 -3.06
C GLY A 412 -18.21 -11.63 -3.07
N ARG A 413 -18.78 -10.52 -2.59
CA ARG A 413 -20.23 -10.29 -2.44
C ARG A 413 -20.62 -8.98 -3.11
N LYS A 414 -21.16 -9.03 -4.33
CA LYS A 414 -21.76 -7.85 -4.99
C LYS A 414 -23.03 -7.41 -4.27
N ASP A 415 -23.71 -8.36 -3.64
CA ASP A 415 -24.91 -8.16 -2.85
C ASP A 415 -24.83 -9.03 -1.58
N LEU A 416 -24.74 -8.37 -0.43
CA LEU A 416 -24.74 -9.04 0.88
C LEU A 416 -26.11 -9.64 1.24
N THR A 417 -27.18 -9.25 0.54
CA THR A 417 -28.54 -9.75 0.77
C THR A 417 -28.92 -10.94 -0.12
N HIS A 418 -28.05 -11.33 -1.07
CA HIS A 418 -28.26 -12.51 -1.90
C HIS A 418 -28.19 -13.80 -1.07
N ASP A 419 -29.32 -14.52 -1.00
CA ASP A 419 -29.48 -15.79 -0.28
C ASP A 419 -28.95 -16.99 -1.10
N PHE A 420 -27.63 -17.02 -1.32
CA PHE A 420 -26.96 -18.06 -2.08
C PHE A 420 -27.16 -19.48 -1.52
N LEU A 421 -27.41 -19.62 -0.22
CA LEU A 421 -27.68 -20.91 0.42
C LEU A 421 -29.02 -21.48 -0.05
N SER A 422 -30.07 -20.66 -0.05
CA SER A 422 -31.39 -21.06 -0.54
C SER A 422 -31.34 -21.46 -2.01
N ASP A 423 -30.58 -20.75 -2.86
CA ASP A 423 -30.42 -21.13 -4.27
C ASP A 423 -29.85 -22.55 -4.42
N MET A 424 -28.75 -22.85 -3.70
CA MET A 424 -28.09 -24.15 -3.77
C MET A 424 -28.93 -25.28 -3.15
N VAL A 425 -29.60 -25.03 -2.02
CA VAL A 425 -30.49 -26.01 -1.37
C VAL A 425 -31.71 -26.31 -2.24
N THR A 426 -32.26 -25.30 -2.91
CA THR A 426 -33.41 -25.44 -3.80
C THR A 426 -33.14 -26.48 -4.88
N GLU A 427 -31.95 -26.50 -5.48
CA GLU A 427 -31.60 -27.49 -6.50
C GLU A 427 -31.43 -28.91 -5.94
N LEU A 428 -30.92 -29.04 -4.70
CA LEU A 428 -30.87 -30.32 -4.01
C LEU A 428 -32.28 -30.85 -3.66
N VAL A 429 -33.22 -29.95 -3.36
CA VAL A 429 -34.62 -30.31 -3.05
C VAL A 429 -35.39 -30.67 -4.33
N LYS A 430 -35.27 -29.88 -5.40
CA LYS A 430 -35.95 -30.12 -6.68
C LYS A 430 -35.54 -31.43 -7.34
N ASN A 431 -34.31 -31.89 -7.12
CA ASN A 431 -33.79 -33.09 -7.75
C ASN A 431 -33.06 -33.99 -6.74
N GLU A 432 -33.68 -35.14 -6.44
CA GLU A 432 -33.16 -36.13 -5.49
C GLU A 432 -31.82 -36.77 -5.92
N LYS A 433 -31.50 -36.71 -7.22
CA LYS A 433 -30.23 -37.21 -7.78
C LYS A 433 -29.08 -36.23 -7.62
N VAL A 434 -29.33 -34.96 -7.31
CA VAL A 434 -28.24 -34.00 -7.06
C VAL A 434 -27.63 -34.27 -5.68
N ILE A 435 -26.32 -34.51 -5.63
CA ILE A 435 -25.58 -34.75 -4.38
C ILE A 435 -24.79 -33.54 -3.91
N SER A 436 -24.32 -32.72 -4.85
CA SER A 436 -23.56 -31.51 -4.53
C SER A 436 -23.76 -30.40 -5.55
N VAL A 437 -23.63 -29.17 -5.08
CA VAL A 437 -23.72 -27.93 -5.88
C VAL A 437 -22.43 -27.16 -5.68
N GLY A 438 -21.69 -26.89 -6.76
CA GLY A 438 -20.48 -26.06 -6.70
C GLY A 438 -20.82 -24.60 -6.45
N PHE A 439 -20.00 -23.90 -5.63
CA PHE A 439 -20.17 -22.47 -5.40
C PHE A 439 -19.85 -21.66 -6.66
N ASN A 440 -20.42 -20.47 -6.76
CA ASN A 440 -20.34 -19.62 -7.94
C ASN A 440 -18.91 -19.12 -8.17
N ILE A 441 -18.45 -19.09 -9.42
CA ILE A 441 -17.19 -18.44 -9.80
C ILE A 441 -17.47 -17.00 -10.28
N TYR A 442 -16.44 -16.16 -10.39
CA TYR A 442 -16.62 -14.78 -10.83
C TYR A 442 -17.08 -14.72 -12.29
N ASN A 443 -18.36 -14.40 -12.51
CA ASN A 443 -18.97 -14.27 -13.83
C ASN A 443 -19.54 -12.85 -14.02
N SER A 444 -19.62 -12.44 -15.29
CA SER A 444 -20.30 -11.20 -15.70
C SER A 444 -21.81 -11.30 -15.52
N GLU A 445 -22.39 -12.50 -15.65
CA GLU A 445 -23.83 -12.77 -15.59
C GLU A 445 -24.12 -14.06 -14.82
N SER A 446 -25.34 -14.15 -14.28
CA SER A 446 -25.86 -15.35 -13.63
C SER A 446 -26.05 -16.47 -14.65
N LYS A 447 -25.80 -17.71 -14.25
CA LYS A 447 -25.94 -18.89 -15.12
C LYS A 447 -26.96 -19.86 -14.53
N PRO A 448 -27.88 -20.43 -15.32
CA PRO A 448 -28.71 -21.54 -14.86
C PRO A 448 -27.84 -22.67 -14.30
N TYR A 449 -28.37 -23.43 -13.34
CA TYR A 449 -27.69 -24.65 -12.90
C TYR A 449 -27.66 -25.69 -14.02
N PHE A 450 -26.56 -26.42 -14.15
CA PHE A 450 -26.33 -27.40 -15.21
C PHE A 450 -25.40 -28.54 -14.74
N GLY A 451 -25.32 -29.60 -15.55
CA GLY A 451 -24.58 -30.83 -15.21
C GLY A 451 -25.45 -31.91 -14.58
N PHE A 452 -26.74 -31.97 -14.93
CA PHE A 452 -27.66 -32.98 -14.39
C PHE A 452 -27.48 -34.38 -15.01
N GLU A 453 -26.90 -34.46 -16.21
CA GLU A 453 -26.77 -35.69 -16.98
C GLU A 453 -25.39 -36.36 -16.80
N ASN A 454 -25.31 -37.68 -17.06
CA ASN A 454 -24.07 -38.46 -17.10
C ASN A 454 -23.17 -38.32 -15.86
N GLY A 455 -23.79 -38.23 -14.68
CA GLY A 455 -23.09 -38.05 -13.41
C GLY A 455 -22.62 -36.62 -13.14
N GLY A 456 -22.81 -35.68 -14.07
CA GLY A 456 -22.49 -34.27 -13.90
C GLY A 456 -21.00 -33.97 -13.74
N PHE A 457 -20.70 -32.97 -12.92
CA PHE A 457 -19.33 -32.55 -12.62
C PHE A 457 -18.68 -33.41 -11.55
N VAL A 458 -17.34 -33.31 -11.50
CA VAL A 458 -16.60 -33.63 -10.28
C VAL A 458 -17.12 -32.71 -9.16
N PRO A 459 -17.50 -33.25 -7.98
CA PRO A 459 -17.90 -32.46 -6.83
C PRO A 459 -16.89 -31.33 -6.58
N GLU A 460 -17.37 -30.10 -6.38
CA GLU A 460 -16.45 -28.99 -6.12
C GLU A 460 -15.87 -29.12 -4.72
N VAL A 461 -14.56 -29.38 -4.67
CA VAL A 461 -13.87 -29.68 -3.42
C VAL A 461 -13.40 -28.42 -2.71
N ARG A 462 -13.18 -27.31 -3.42
CA ARG A 462 -12.68 -26.09 -2.77
C ARG A 462 -13.78 -25.31 -2.12
N PHE A 463 -14.95 -25.27 -2.75
CA PHE A 463 -16.10 -24.57 -2.23
C PHE A 463 -17.40 -25.08 -2.84
N GLY A 464 -18.21 -25.80 -2.05
CA GLY A 464 -19.46 -26.37 -2.54
C GLY A 464 -20.37 -26.90 -1.44
N LEU A 465 -21.66 -26.98 -1.73
CA LEU A 465 -22.68 -27.52 -0.84
C LEU A 465 -22.87 -29.01 -1.12
N ILE A 466 -22.93 -29.82 -0.06
CA ILE A 466 -23.13 -31.27 -0.12
C ILE A 466 -24.39 -31.66 0.66
N HIS A 467 -25.18 -32.58 0.11
CA HIS A 467 -26.21 -33.27 0.88
C HIS A 467 -25.59 -34.47 1.61
N LYS A 468 -25.39 -34.34 2.93
CA LYS A 468 -24.64 -35.30 3.75
C LYS A 468 -25.24 -36.71 3.70
N GLU A 469 -26.55 -36.84 3.93
CA GLU A 469 -27.19 -38.16 3.97
C GLU A 469 -27.15 -38.90 2.64
N ARG A 470 -27.37 -38.19 1.52
CA ARG A 470 -27.25 -38.78 0.17
C ARG A 470 -25.83 -39.28 -0.07
N LEU A 471 -24.82 -38.49 0.32
CA LEU A 471 -23.42 -38.90 0.22
C LEU A 471 -23.11 -40.16 1.05
N LEU A 472 -23.60 -40.24 2.29
CA LEU A 472 -23.39 -41.40 3.15
C LEU A 472 -24.08 -42.67 2.63
N LYS A 473 -25.24 -42.54 1.98
CA LYS A 473 -26.00 -43.64 1.35
C LYS A 473 -25.31 -44.21 0.10
N LEU A 474 -24.43 -43.46 -0.55
CA LEU A 474 -23.67 -43.92 -1.72
C LEU A 474 -22.42 -44.75 -1.36
N ARG A 475 -22.14 -44.95 -0.07
CA ARG A 475 -21.03 -45.81 0.35
C ARG A 475 -21.38 -47.29 0.11
N PRO A 476 -20.38 -48.14 -0.19
CA PRO A 476 -18.98 -47.80 -0.43
C PRO A 476 -18.76 -47.22 -1.84
N LEU A 477 -17.93 -46.18 -1.92
CA LEU A 477 -17.49 -45.56 -3.17
C LEU A 477 -16.41 -46.42 -3.85
N PRO A 478 -16.35 -46.46 -5.19
CA PRO A 478 -15.37 -47.26 -5.92
C PRO A 478 -13.96 -46.69 -5.75
N ASN A 479 -13.03 -47.52 -5.28
CA ASN A 479 -11.60 -47.19 -5.22
C ASN A 479 -10.78 -48.49 -5.29
N SER A 480 -9.46 -48.38 -5.37
CA SER A 480 -8.55 -49.53 -5.38
C SER A 480 -7.20 -49.16 -4.77
N LEU A 481 -6.43 -50.16 -4.34
CA LEU A 481 -5.08 -49.96 -3.81
C LEU A 481 -4.03 -50.06 -4.92
N ASN A 482 -2.95 -49.30 -4.80
CA ASN A 482 -1.72 -49.53 -5.54
C ASN A 482 -0.86 -50.63 -4.88
N HIS A 483 0.27 -50.98 -5.49
CA HIS A 483 1.21 -51.97 -4.95
C HIS A 483 1.75 -51.66 -3.54
N ALA A 484 1.66 -50.40 -3.07
CA ALA A 484 2.09 -49.97 -1.75
C ALA A 484 0.93 -49.93 -0.72
N GLY A 485 -0.26 -50.41 -1.07
CA GLY A 485 -1.42 -50.38 -0.18
C GLY A 485 -2.10 -49.01 -0.03
N ILE A 486 -1.82 -48.07 -0.94
CA ILE A 486 -2.35 -46.70 -0.93
C ILE A 486 -3.51 -46.60 -1.92
N LEU A 487 -4.60 -45.91 -1.54
CA LEU A 487 -5.74 -45.64 -2.41
C LEU A 487 -5.35 -44.90 -3.70
N ASN A 488 -5.83 -45.37 -4.84
CA ASN A 488 -5.54 -44.79 -6.15
C ASN A 488 -6.31 -43.49 -6.41
N LEU A 489 -7.58 -43.44 -5.99
CA LEU A 489 -8.47 -42.30 -6.22
C LEU A 489 -8.64 -41.48 -4.94
N SER A 490 -8.90 -40.18 -5.09
CA SER A 490 -9.43 -39.35 -4.02
C SER A 490 -10.92 -39.66 -3.79
N TRP A 491 -11.50 -39.20 -2.67
CA TRP A 491 -12.92 -39.41 -2.39
C TRP A 491 -13.84 -38.81 -3.47
N TYR A 492 -13.52 -37.62 -3.98
CA TYR A 492 -14.33 -36.93 -5.00
C TYR A 492 -14.20 -37.55 -6.39
N ARG A 493 -13.07 -38.20 -6.71
CA ARG A 493 -12.94 -38.98 -7.95
C ARG A 493 -13.62 -40.34 -7.84
N SER A 494 -13.61 -40.94 -6.66
CA SER A 494 -14.40 -42.13 -6.36
C SER A 494 -15.90 -41.82 -6.51
N LEU A 495 -16.34 -40.69 -5.95
CA LEU A 495 -17.72 -40.21 -6.08
C LEU A 495 -18.09 -39.89 -7.54
N GLU A 496 -17.23 -39.20 -8.29
CA GLU A 496 -17.45 -38.93 -9.72
C GLU A 496 -17.67 -40.23 -10.53
N GLN A 497 -16.88 -41.27 -10.28
CA GLN A 497 -17.05 -42.55 -10.95
C GLN A 497 -18.39 -43.21 -10.58
N HIS A 498 -18.76 -43.16 -9.31
CA HIS A 498 -20.02 -43.72 -8.83
C HIS A 498 -21.25 -42.96 -9.34
N GLN A 499 -21.15 -41.64 -9.46
CA GLN A 499 -22.17 -40.76 -10.05
C GLN A 499 -22.53 -41.22 -11.49
N LYS A 500 -21.52 -41.59 -12.28
CA LYS A 500 -21.70 -42.07 -13.67
C LYS A 500 -22.47 -43.39 -13.78
N THR A 501 -22.46 -44.22 -12.74
CA THR A 501 -23.14 -45.53 -12.74
C THR A 501 -24.48 -45.51 -12.00
N THR A 502 -24.71 -44.56 -11.10
CA THR A 502 -25.91 -44.49 -10.23
C THR A 502 -26.93 -43.42 -10.65
N GLY A 503 -26.55 -42.55 -11.59
CA GLY A 503 -27.38 -41.42 -12.03
C GLY A 503 -27.42 -40.25 -11.04
N TYR A 504 -26.73 -40.32 -9.91
CA TYR A 504 -26.49 -39.15 -9.06
C TYR A 504 -25.55 -38.18 -9.76
N CYS A 505 -25.71 -36.88 -9.52
CA CYS A 505 -24.92 -35.85 -10.19
C CYS A 505 -24.50 -34.72 -9.25
N SER A 506 -23.43 -34.03 -9.64
CA SER A 506 -22.99 -32.79 -9.02
C SER A 506 -23.09 -31.68 -10.05
N ILE A 507 -23.70 -30.56 -9.66
CA ILE A 507 -24.06 -29.50 -10.59
C ILE A 507 -23.29 -28.20 -10.30
N ARG A 508 -23.29 -27.30 -11.27
CA ARG A 508 -22.66 -25.97 -11.20
C ARG A 508 -23.59 -24.94 -11.84
N GLY A 509 -23.34 -23.66 -11.61
CA GLY A 509 -24.18 -22.56 -12.08
C GLY A 509 -24.41 -21.59 -10.93
N GLY A 510 -25.48 -20.82 -10.99
CA GLY A 510 -25.91 -19.92 -9.92
C GLY A 510 -25.75 -18.44 -10.26
N ASP A 511 -26.16 -17.63 -9.30
CA ASP A 511 -26.23 -16.18 -9.40
C ASP A 511 -24.85 -15.51 -9.28
N ASN A 512 -24.56 -14.52 -10.13
CA ASN A 512 -23.25 -13.87 -10.17
C ASN A 512 -23.01 -12.84 -9.05
N ARG A 513 -23.97 -12.61 -8.16
CA ARG A 513 -23.87 -11.68 -7.03
C ARG A 513 -22.95 -12.19 -5.91
N THR A 514 -22.74 -13.49 -5.83
CA THR A 514 -21.73 -14.12 -4.96
C THR A 514 -20.80 -14.96 -5.77
N PHE A 515 -19.53 -15.02 -5.37
CA PHE A 515 -18.54 -15.84 -6.05
C PHE A 515 -17.32 -16.11 -5.18
N TYR A 516 -16.50 -17.07 -5.61
CA TYR A 516 -15.18 -17.31 -5.05
C TYR A 516 -14.08 -17.32 -6.11
N ILE A 517 -12.86 -17.09 -5.62
CA ILE A 517 -11.60 -17.16 -6.35
C ILE A 517 -10.62 -17.97 -5.50
N HIS A 518 -9.78 -18.78 -6.14
CA HIS A 518 -8.78 -19.61 -5.50
C HIS A 518 -7.37 -19.14 -5.90
N PRO A 519 -6.48 -18.81 -4.94
CA PRO A 519 -5.12 -18.41 -5.23
C PRO A 519 -4.22 -19.62 -5.55
N GLN A 520 -3.37 -19.51 -6.57
CA GLN A 520 -2.38 -20.55 -6.88
C GLN A 520 -1.25 -20.57 -5.84
N ASN A 521 -0.65 -21.74 -5.63
CA ASN A 521 0.36 -21.93 -4.56
C ASN A 521 1.62 -21.08 -4.70
N TYR A 522 2.02 -20.71 -5.92
CA TYR A 522 3.16 -19.84 -6.11
C TYR A 522 2.92 -18.42 -5.57
N ARG A 523 1.66 -17.96 -5.50
CA ARG A 523 1.26 -16.70 -4.87
C ARG A 523 1.31 -16.80 -3.35
N LYS A 524 0.89 -17.95 -2.81
CA LYS A 524 0.88 -18.24 -1.36
C LYS A 524 2.27 -18.23 -0.72
N ARG A 525 3.35 -18.40 -1.51
CA ARG A 525 4.74 -18.31 -1.03
C ARG A 525 5.09 -16.97 -0.38
N SER A 526 4.35 -15.91 -0.67
CA SER A 526 4.48 -14.63 0.02
C SER A 526 3.12 -14.08 0.39
N HIS A 527 2.85 -14.02 1.69
CA HIS A 527 1.51 -13.72 2.22
C HIS A 527 1.00 -12.34 1.78
N TYR A 528 1.87 -11.34 1.58
CA TYR A 528 1.43 -9.98 1.23
C TYR A 528 0.62 -9.91 -0.07
N ALA A 529 1.08 -10.59 -1.13
CA ALA A 529 0.41 -10.51 -2.43
C ALA A 529 -0.97 -11.18 -2.35
N TRP A 530 -1.03 -12.34 -1.70
CA TRP A 530 -2.28 -13.05 -1.46
C TRP A 530 -3.26 -12.23 -0.60
N MET A 531 -2.82 -11.72 0.54
CA MET A 531 -3.68 -10.97 1.45
C MET A 531 -4.13 -9.62 0.90
N LEU A 532 -3.33 -8.98 0.05
CA LEU A 532 -3.75 -7.78 -0.66
C LEU A 532 -4.77 -8.11 -1.75
N ILE A 533 -4.61 -9.22 -2.48
CA ILE A 533 -5.64 -9.69 -3.43
C ILE A 533 -6.95 -10.01 -2.69
N LEU A 534 -6.89 -10.64 -1.51
CA LEU A 534 -8.07 -10.87 -0.66
C LEU A 534 -8.80 -9.56 -0.38
N ASP A 535 -8.08 -8.52 0.06
CA ASP A 535 -8.67 -7.21 0.33
C ASP A 535 -9.31 -6.58 -0.92
N ARG A 536 -8.73 -6.75 -2.10
CA ARG A 536 -9.35 -6.30 -3.38
C ARG A 536 -10.65 -7.04 -3.68
N VAL A 537 -10.70 -8.35 -3.45
CA VAL A 537 -11.90 -9.17 -3.64
C VAL A 537 -13.03 -8.71 -2.71
N GLU A 538 -12.72 -8.43 -1.45
CA GLU A 538 -13.71 -7.90 -0.48
C GLU A 538 -14.26 -6.53 -0.88
N GLN A 539 -13.43 -5.68 -1.49
CA GLN A 539 -13.83 -4.35 -1.96
C GLN A 539 -14.49 -4.36 -3.35
N LEU A 540 -14.58 -5.53 -3.99
CA LEU A 540 -15.06 -5.74 -5.37
C LEU A 540 -14.20 -5.03 -6.43
N GLU A 541 -12.92 -4.78 -6.14
CA GLU A 541 -11.94 -4.20 -7.06
C GLU A 541 -11.25 -5.33 -7.86
N ILE A 542 -12.04 -6.01 -8.71
CA ILE A 542 -11.62 -7.25 -9.39
C ILE A 542 -11.22 -6.95 -10.84
N PRO A 543 -10.04 -7.38 -11.30
CA PRO A 543 -9.61 -7.10 -12.66
C PRO A 543 -10.46 -7.87 -13.69
N PRO A 544 -10.69 -7.29 -14.89
CA PRO A 544 -11.47 -7.96 -15.94
C PRO A 544 -10.93 -9.33 -16.35
N CYS A 545 -9.63 -9.57 -16.23
CA CYS A 545 -9.02 -10.86 -16.57
C CYS A 545 -9.48 -12.02 -15.67
N GLN A 546 -10.17 -11.74 -14.56
CA GLN A 546 -10.71 -12.75 -13.65
C GLN A 546 -12.03 -13.39 -14.13
N TYR A 547 -12.75 -12.77 -15.08
CA TYR A 547 -14.05 -13.28 -15.53
C TYR A 547 -13.96 -14.73 -16.04
N ASN A 548 -14.93 -15.56 -15.62
CA ASN A 548 -15.05 -16.98 -15.96
C ASN A 548 -13.91 -17.88 -15.44
N HIS A 549 -13.03 -17.36 -14.58
CA HIS A 549 -11.96 -18.11 -13.96
C HIS A 549 -12.21 -18.29 -12.47
N PHE A 550 -11.95 -19.49 -11.95
CA PHE A 550 -11.95 -19.74 -10.50
C PHE A 550 -10.56 -19.52 -9.90
N ASP A 551 -9.48 -19.78 -10.65
CA ASP A 551 -8.13 -19.49 -10.21
C ASP A 551 -7.83 -17.98 -10.36
N CYS A 552 -6.96 -17.43 -9.51
CA CYS A 552 -6.60 -16.02 -9.54
C CYS A 552 -5.78 -15.65 -10.80
N GLU A 553 -6.41 -14.91 -11.71
CA GLU A 553 -5.82 -14.47 -12.99
C GLU A 553 -5.10 -13.12 -12.89
N GLY A 554 -4.34 -12.76 -13.93
CA GLY A 554 -3.60 -11.48 -13.98
C GLY A 554 -2.39 -11.40 -13.05
N SER A 555 -1.57 -10.38 -13.21
CA SER A 555 -0.45 -10.05 -12.33
C SER A 555 -0.95 -9.37 -11.06
N PHE A 556 -0.13 -9.32 -10.00
CA PHE A 556 -0.46 -8.53 -8.82
C PHE A 556 -0.67 -7.04 -9.14
N TYR A 557 -0.04 -6.52 -10.20
CA TYR A 557 -0.26 -5.15 -10.64
C TYR A 557 -1.70 -4.93 -11.14
N ASP A 558 -2.31 -5.91 -11.80
CA ASP A 558 -3.70 -5.84 -12.30
C ASP A 558 -4.70 -5.78 -11.14
N TRP A 559 -4.40 -6.50 -10.05
CA TRP A 559 -5.18 -6.47 -8.81
C TRP A 559 -5.03 -5.16 -8.02
N CYS A 560 -3.97 -4.38 -8.24
CA CYS A 560 -3.74 -3.13 -7.50
C CYS A 560 -4.50 -1.94 -8.12
N SER A 561 -5.80 -2.12 -8.38
CA SER A 561 -6.72 -1.08 -8.87
C SER A 561 -7.63 -0.57 -7.74
N PRO A 562 -8.20 0.65 -7.83
CA PRO A 562 -7.91 1.69 -8.84
C PRO A 562 -6.54 2.36 -8.63
N LYS A 563 -5.91 2.78 -9.74
CA LYS A 563 -4.65 3.55 -9.72
C LYS A 563 -4.94 5.04 -9.59
N ARG A 564 -4.24 5.74 -8.70
CA ARG A 564 -4.24 7.19 -8.57
C ARG A 564 -3.40 7.84 -9.67
N ASN A 565 -3.96 8.85 -10.34
CA ASN A 565 -3.34 9.56 -11.46
C ASN A 565 -3.40 11.09 -11.32
N GLU A 566 -3.90 11.58 -10.19
CA GLU A 566 -4.11 13.00 -9.91
C GLU A 566 -2.77 13.74 -9.89
N LYS A 567 -2.82 15.06 -10.08
CA LYS A 567 -1.63 15.90 -9.94
C LYS A 567 -1.04 15.87 -8.53
N MET A 568 -1.87 15.61 -7.54
CA MET A 568 -1.48 15.48 -6.13
C MET A 568 -2.08 14.22 -5.52
N VAL A 569 -1.27 13.44 -4.82
CA VAL A 569 -1.71 12.22 -4.14
C VAL A 569 -1.23 12.26 -2.70
N ILE A 570 -2.18 12.23 -1.77
CA ILE A 570 -1.93 12.13 -0.33
C ILE A 570 -1.62 10.67 0.00
N LEU A 571 -0.53 10.42 0.71
CA LEU A 571 -0.14 9.09 1.18
C LEU A 571 -0.18 9.05 2.70
N SER A 572 -0.92 8.08 3.25
CA SER A 572 -0.87 7.74 4.67
C SER A 572 -0.71 6.24 4.88
N CYS A 573 0.34 5.84 5.59
CA CYS A 573 0.56 4.46 6.01
C CYS A 573 0.51 4.39 7.54
N PHE A 574 -0.44 3.64 8.08
CA PHE A 574 -0.72 3.65 9.52
C PHE A 574 -0.99 2.26 10.07
N LYS A 575 -0.91 2.14 11.39
CA LYS A 575 -1.33 0.96 12.15
C LYS A 575 -1.87 1.42 13.50
N ASN A 576 -3.04 0.92 13.87
CA ASN A 576 -3.66 1.16 15.19
C ASN A 576 -3.80 2.64 15.56
N VAL A 577 -4.08 3.50 14.58
CA VAL A 577 -4.47 4.89 14.86
C VAL A 577 -5.81 4.90 15.59
N SER A 578 -5.96 5.76 16.60
CA SER A 578 -7.22 5.86 17.34
C SER A 578 -8.30 6.54 16.48
N PRO A 579 -9.60 6.23 16.70
CA PRO A 579 -10.70 6.90 16.01
C PRO A 579 -10.59 8.42 16.05
N GLU A 580 -10.27 9.00 17.21
CA GLU A 580 -10.26 10.45 17.42
C GLU A 580 -9.15 11.15 16.63
N LYS A 581 -7.99 10.50 16.55
CA LYS A 581 -6.86 11.00 15.76
C LYS A 581 -7.13 10.88 14.27
N PHE A 582 -7.70 9.75 13.85
CA PHE A 582 -8.08 9.55 12.45
C PHE A 582 -9.13 10.57 12.01
N LEU A 583 -10.14 10.90 12.84
CA LEU A 583 -11.12 11.93 12.50
C LEU A 583 -10.45 13.30 12.34
N ARG A 584 -9.55 13.70 13.24
CA ARG A 584 -8.77 14.94 13.09
C ARG A 584 -7.98 14.97 11.79
N PHE A 585 -7.24 13.89 11.50
CA PHE A 585 -6.54 13.70 10.24
C PHE A 585 -7.49 13.85 9.03
N TRP A 586 -8.58 13.08 9.01
CA TRP A 586 -9.52 13.02 7.91
C TRP A 586 -10.13 14.38 7.61
N TYR A 587 -10.69 15.05 8.62
CA TYR A 587 -11.33 16.35 8.44
C TYR A 587 -10.32 17.47 8.15
N SER A 588 -9.07 17.37 8.62
CA SER A 588 -8.02 18.30 8.17
C SER A 588 -7.70 18.19 6.68
N LEU A 589 -7.91 17.00 6.08
CA LEU A 589 -7.67 16.75 4.65
C LEU A 589 -8.87 17.09 3.77
N ILE A 590 -10.08 16.64 4.13
CA ILE A 590 -11.25 16.87 3.26
C ILE A 590 -11.72 18.33 3.27
N SER A 591 -11.30 19.12 4.26
CA SER A 591 -11.62 20.55 4.35
C SER A 591 -10.66 21.43 3.54
N GLN A 592 -9.71 20.86 2.79
CA GLN A 592 -8.76 21.63 1.98
C GLN A 592 -9.44 22.34 0.79
N THR A 593 -9.05 23.58 0.51
CA THR A 593 -9.59 24.37 -0.62
C THR A 593 -9.15 23.83 -1.97
N TYR A 594 -7.94 23.28 -2.06
CA TYR A 594 -7.46 22.58 -3.23
C TYR A 594 -8.09 21.18 -3.27
N THR A 595 -9.01 20.93 -4.21
CA THR A 595 -9.81 19.70 -4.25
C THR A 595 -9.33 18.62 -5.22
N ASP A 596 -8.38 18.94 -6.11
CA ASP A 596 -7.85 18.03 -7.15
C ASP A 596 -6.71 17.15 -6.63
N PHE A 597 -7.04 16.29 -5.67
CA PHE A 597 -6.12 15.31 -5.11
C PHE A 597 -6.78 13.94 -4.90
N GLY A 598 -5.96 12.90 -4.97
CA GLY A 598 -6.30 11.54 -4.55
C GLY A 598 -5.70 11.21 -3.19
N ILE A 599 -6.21 10.17 -2.52
CA ILE A 599 -5.70 9.68 -1.23
C ILE A 599 -5.42 8.19 -1.33
N ILE A 600 -4.25 7.76 -0.85
CA ILE A 600 -3.93 6.35 -0.61
C ILE A 600 -3.83 6.16 0.91
N LEU A 601 -4.79 5.41 1.46
CA LEU A 601 -4.80 5.01 2.87
C LEU A 601 -4.34 3.55 2.96
N TYR A 602 -3.17 3.32 3.54
CA TYR A 602 -2.60 2.00 3.69
C TYR A 602 -2.59 1.59 5.16
N ASP A 603 -3.51 0.71 5.53
CA ASP A 603 -3.62 0.13 6.86
C ASP A 603 -2.73 -1.13 6.97
N ASP A 604 -1.72 -1.07 7.84
CA ASP A 604 -0.78 -2.16 8.09
C ASP A 604 -1.29 -3.19 9.12
N ASN A 605 -2.47 -3.76 8.82
CA ASN A 605 -3.12 -4.77 9.64
C ASN A 605 -3.39 -4.25 11.07
N SER A 606 -4.14 -3.15 11.16
CA SER A 606 -4.65 -2.65 12.44
C SER A 606 -5.57 -3.68 13.09
N ASP A 607 -5.38 -3.89 14.39
CA ASP A 607 -6.16 -4.82 15.21
C ASP A 607 -7.08 -4.11 16.20
N ASN A 608 -7.12 -2.77 16.19
CA ASN A 608 -8.01 -1.96 17.05
C ASN A 608 -9.42 -1.72 16.45
N GLY A 609 -9.70 -2.24 15.25
CA GLY A 609 -10.97 -2.09 14.55
C GLY A 609 -11.11 -0.80 13.70
N ILE A 610 -10.06 0.02 13.60
CA ILE A 610 -10.11 1.29 12.86
C ILE A 610 -10.47 1.11 11.39
N SER A 611 -10.05 0.02 10.74
CA SER A 611 -10.30 -0.22 9.31
C SER A 611 -11.80 -0.25 8.99
N THR A 612 -12.62 -0.78 9.89
CA THR A 612 -14.09 -0.80 9.75
C THR A 612 -14.67 0.61 9.86
N LEU A 613 -14.15 1.46 10.75
CA LEU A 613 -14.55 2.86 10.82
C LEU A 613 -14.19 3.59 9.53
N ILE A 614 -12.94 3.45 9.08
CA ILE A 614 -12.43 4.12 7.87
C ILE A 614 -13.28 3.76 6.65
N GLU A 615 -13.56 2.47 6.44
CA GLU A 615 -14.38 1.98 5.31
C GLU A 615 -15.73 2.71 5.19
N HIS A 616 -16.36 3.03 6.31
CA HIS A 616 -17.63 3.76 6.33
C HIS A 616 -17.43 5.28 6.25
N THR A 617 -16.45 5.84 6.96
CA THR A 617 -16.15 7.28 6.95
C THR A 617 -15.81 7.80 5.55
N ILE A 618 -15.08 7.01 4.74
CA ILE A 618 -14.64 7.44 3.40
C ILE A 618 -15.68 7.18 2.30
N LYS A 619 -16.86 6.62 2.62
CA LYS A 619 -17.81 6.10 1.62
C LYS A 619 -18.25 7.15 0.58
N SER A 620 -18.51 8.39 1.01
CA SER A 620 -18.85 9.52 0.13
C SER A 620 -17.68 10.00 -0.74
N HIS A 621 -16.46 9.55 -0.44
CA HIS A 621 -15.21 9.94 -1.08
C HIS A 621 -14.51 8.76 -1.77
N LYS A 622 -15.20 7.62 -1.99
CA LYS A 622 -14.59 6.39 -2.55
C LYS A 622 -13.88 6.63 -3.89
N ASN A 623 -14.35 7.57 -4.71
CA ASN A 623 -13.70 7.95 -5.97
C ASN A 623 -12.35 8.68 -5.77
N LYS A 624 -12.15 9.33 -4.63
CA LYS A 624 -10.89 10.02 -4.27
C LYS A 624 -9.96 9.17 -3.40
N VAL A 625 -10.44 8.09 -2.80
CA VAL A 625 -9.67 7.29 -1.83
C VAL A 625 -9.43 5.87 -2.32
N THR A 626 -8.17 5.45 -2.34
CA THR A 626 -7.78 4.03 -2.43
C THR A 626 -7.42 3.54 -1.03
N LEU A 627 -8.34 2.83 -0.37
CA LEU A 627 -8.11 2.17 0.91
C LEU A 627 -7.48 0.79 0.68
N ILE A 628 -6.35 0.52 1.32
CA ILE A 628 -5.62 -0.76 1.25
C ILE A 628 -5.52 -1.32 2.65
N ARG A 629 -6.10 -2.51 2.87
CA ARG A 629 -6.08 -3.18 4.18
C ARG A 629 -5.20 -4.41 4.10
N ASN A 630 -3.99 -4.30 4.61
CA ASN A 630 -3.11 -5.44 4.75
C ASN A 630 -3.64 -6.40 5.83
N ARG A 631 -3.42 -7.71 5.69
CA ARG A 631 -3.83 -8.74 6.67
C ARG A 631 -2.66 -9.34 7.44
N ASN A 632 -1.44 -8.92 7.12
CA ASN A 632 -0.25 -9.27 7.88
C ASN A 632 0.63 -8.03 8.03
N THR A 633 1.05 -7.68 9.25
CA THR A 633 1.95 -6.55 9.48
C THR A 633 3.23 -6.65 8.66
N GLN A 634 3.65 -5.51 8.10
CA GLN A 634 4.86 -5.37 7.29
C GLN A 634 5.70 -4.20 7.82
N LYS A 635 6.85 -3.94 7.18
CA LYS A 635 7.64 -2.75 7.51
C LYS A 635 7.06 -1.54 6.81
N LYS A 636 7.00 -0.37 7.46
CA LYS A 636 6.36 0.85 6.92
C LYS A 636 6.90 1.23 5.53
N ILE A 637 8.23 1.18 5.33
CA ILE A 637 8.84 1.46 4.02
C ILE A 637 8.36 0.51 2.90
N LYS A 638 8.07 -0.75 3.22
CA LYS A 638 7.52 -1.70 2.25
C LYS A 638 6.10 -1.31 1.86
N ASN A 639 5.29 -0.86 2.81
CA ASN A 639 3.93 -0.38 2.55
C ASN A 639 3.93 0.88 1.69
N ILE A 640 4.82 1.85 1.98
CA ILE A 640 5.04 3.04 1.15
C ILE A 640 5.46 2.64 -0.26
N TYR A 641 6.43 1.73 -0.40
CA TYR A 641 6.86 1.23 -1.70
C TYR A 641 5.71 0.58 -2.48
N LEU A 642 4.90 -0.28 -1.84
CA LEU A 642 3.75 -0.91 -2.48
C LEU A 642 2.68 0.12 -2.87
N ALA A 643 2.35 1.07 -1.98
CA ALA A 643 1.40 2.14 -2.24
C ALA A 643 1.79 2.96 -3.47
N LEU A 644 3.03 3.46 -3.52
CA LEU A 644 3.48 4.32 -4.61
C LEU A 644 3.78 3.55 -5.91
N SER A 645 4.41 2.37 -5.82
CA SER A 645 4.76 1.60 -7.04
C SER A 645 3.58 0.85 -7.65
N LYS A 646 2.56 0.51 -6.86
CA LYS A 646 1.42 -0.31 -7.33
C LYS A 646 0.11 0.45 -7.40
N TYR A 647 -0.12 1.51 -6.64
CA TYR A 647 -1.41 2.21 -6.61
C TYR A 647 -1.36 3.65 -7.09
N CYS A 648 -0.19 4.18 -7.47
CA CYS A 648 -0.06 5.48 -8.11
C CYS A 648 0.68 5.30 -9.45
N SER A 649 0.06 5.74 -10.55
CA SER A 649 0.58 5.53 -11.90
C SER A 649 1.18 6.79 -12.51
N ASN A 650 0.63 7.98 -12.22
CA ASN A 650 1.16 9.23 -12.72
C ASN A 650 2.50 9.59 -12.03
N GLU A 651 3.59 9.53 -12.77
CA GLU A 651 4.94 9.83 -12.27
C GLU A 651 5.18 11.31 -11.94
N ASP A 652 4.33 12.20 -12.43
CA ASP A 652 4.39 13.64 -12.14
C ASP A 652 3.53 14.08 -10.95
N SER A 653 2.84 13.12 -10.32
CA SER A 653 2.09 13.38 -9.09
C SER A 653 3.01 13.97 -8.02
N ILE A 654 2.53 15.02 -7.36
CA ILE A 654 3.09 15.50 -6.10
C ILE A 654 2.59 14.55 -5.02
N ILE A 655 3.50 13.75 -4.46
CA ILE A 655 3.20 12.91 -3.32
C ILE A 655 3.28 13.76 -2.06
N VAL A 656 2.24 13.72 -1.24
CA VAL A 656 2.14 14.47 0.03
C VAL A 656 1.96 13.47 1.16
N CYS A 657 2.98 13.33 2.02
CA CYS A 657 2.94 12.33 3.09
C CYS A 657 2.34 12.93 4.38
N VAL A 658 1.19 12.40 4.80
CA VAL A 658 0.50 12.82 6.04
C VAL A 658 0.23 11.58 6.88
N ASP A 659 0.82 11.52 8.07
CA ASP A 659 0.61 10.39 8.99
C ASP A 659 -0.81 10.48 9.60
N ALA A 660 -1.47 9.33 9.79
CA ALA A 660 -2.89 9.29 10.15
C ALA A 660 -3.19 9.75 11.59
N ASP A 661 -2.16 9.83 12.44
CA ASP A 661 -2.22 10.39 13.79
C ASP A 661 -1.88 11.88 13.86
N ASP A 662 -1.48 12.49 12.74
CA ASP A 662 -1.19 13.91 12.59
C ASP A 662 -2.37 14.68 11.93
N ALA A 663 -2.14 15.93 11.54
CA ALA A 663 -3.11 16.72 10.76
C ALA A 663 -2.44 17.90 10.03
N LEU A 664 -3.10 18.40 8.97
CA LEU A 664 -2.73 19.66 8.33
C LEU A 664 -3.29 20.84 9.11
N ILE A 665 -2.48 21.89 9.30
CA ILE A 665 -2.89 23.10 10.02
C ILE A 665 -3.49 24.10 9.02
N GLY A 666 -4.82 24.06 8.93
CA GLY A 666 -5.67 24.95 8.13
C GLY A 666 -5.95 24.47 6.70
N LYS A 667 -6.86 25.16 6.00
CA LYS A 667 -7.48 24.66 4.74
C LYS A 667 -6.74 24.97 3.43
N HIS A 668 -5.69 25.79 3.46
CA HIS A 668 -4.95 26.19 2.25
C HIS A 668 -3.62 25.43 2.06
N VAL A 669 -3.33 24.43 2.91
CA VAL A 669 -2.00 23.78 2.92
C VAL A 669 -1.71 23.07 1.60
N LEU A 670 -2.66 22.34 1.04
CA LEU A 670 -2.48 21.68 -0.25
C LEU A 670 -2.41 22.68 -1.42
N GLU A 671 -3.14 23.79 -1.32
CA GLU A 671 -3.07 24.90 -2.30
C GLU A 671 -1.68 25.55 -2.29
N ASP A 672 -1.14 25.83 -1.11
CA ASP A 672 0.20 26.38 -0.93
C ASP A 672 1.27 25.44 -1.50
N VAL A 673 1.17 24.13 -1.20
CA VAL A 673 2.05 23.12 -1.79
C VAL A 673 1.94 23.16 -3.31
N TYR A 674 0.74 23.08 -3.86
CA TYR A 674 0.54 23.08 -5.31
C TYR A 674 1.12 24.33 -5.99
N ASN A 675 0.89 25.51 -5.41
CA ASN A 675 1.39 26.79 -5.92
C ASN A 675 2.92 26.86 -5.91
N VAL A 676 3.57 26.32 -4.88
CA VAL A 676 5.05 26.24 -4.83
C VAL A 676 5.58 25.37 -5.97
N TYR A 677 4.99 24.18 -6.21
CA TYR A 677 5.37 23.33 -7.35
C TYR A 677 5.12 23.98 -8.71
N LEU A 678 3.99 24.70 -8.85
CA LEU A 678 3.60 25.32 -10.10
C LEU A 678 4.48 26.53 -10.46
N HIS A 679 4.76 27.40 -9.50
CA HIS A 679 5.39 28.69 -9.77
C HIS A 679 6.91 28.71 -9.59
N ARG A 680 7.46 27.78 -8.80
CA ARG A 680 8.91 27.71 -8.54
C ARG A 680 9.60 26.52 -9.21
N GLU A 681 8.85 25.73 -9.99
CA GLU A 681 9.32 24.52 -10.67
C GLU A 681 10.07 23.55 -9.72
N VAL A 682 9.62 23.47 -8.46
CA VAL A 682 10.23 22.57 -7.48
C VAL A 682 9.86 21.12 -7.75
N ASP A 683 10.74 20.21 -7.36
CA ASP A 683 10.51 18.77 -7.46
C ASP A 683 10.45 18.05 -6.09
N MET A 684 10.79 18.75 -5.01
CA MET A 684 10.47 18.33 -3.64
C MET A 684 10.36 19.52 -2.68
N THR A 685 9.61 19.33 -1.58
CA THR A 685 9.61 20.28 -0.47
C THR A 685 9.73 19.62 0.90
N CYS A 686 10.30 20.37 1.85
CA CYS A 686 10.26 20.08 3.28
C CYS A 686 9.42 21.15 4.00
N GLY A 687 8.44 20.73 4.77
CA GLY A 687 7.58 21.64 5.52
C GLY A 687 8.20 22.20 6.81
N ARG A 688 7.41 23.01 7.52
CA ARG A 688 7.65 23.35 8.94
C ARG A 688 6.58 22.71 9.80
N VAL A 689 6.99 22.18 10.93
CA VAL A 689 6.12 21.44 11.85
C VAL A 689 5.86 22.20 13.14
N HIS A 690 4.62 22.15 13.61
CA HIS A 690 4.34 22.29 15.03
C HIS A 690 4.50 20.93 15.70
N GLN A 691 5.26 20.85 16.79
CA GLN A 691 5.56 19.58 17.43
C GLN A 691 4.96 19.57 18.82
N THR A 692 4.05 18.64 19.09
CA THR A 692 3.26 18.69 20.32
C THR A 692 4.07 18.49 21.59
N TYR A 693 5.28 17.96 21.48
CA TYR A 693 6.17 17.63 22.59
C TYR A 693 7.23 18.68 22.91
N ARG A 694 7.46 19.68 22.04
CA ARG A 694 8.47 20.73 22.25
C ARG A 694 8.08 22.05 21.57
N ILE A 695 8.47 23.17 22.15
CA ILE A 695 8.24 24.52 21.62
C ILE A 695 9.47 25.40 21.85
N GLN A 696 9.75 26.33 20.92
CA GLN A 696 10.86 27.28 21.00
C GLN A 696 10.45 28.61 20.34
N ALA A 697 11.11 29.71 20.72
CA ALA A 697 10.81 31.05 20.20
C ALA A 697 11.16 31.21 18.71
N HIS A 698 12.08 30.37 18.19
CA HIS A 698 12.51 30.38 16.80
C HIS A 698 12.51 28.97 16.23
N TYR A 699 12.32 28.88 14.92
CA TYR A 699 12.40 27.62 14.19
C TYR A 699 13.84 27.07 14.18
N ARG A 700 14.04 25.85 14.69
CA ARG A 700 15.37 25.25 14.93
C ARG A 700 15.85 24.28 13.86
N TYR A 701 15.02 23.96 12.87
CA TYR A 701 15.29 22.85 11.95
C TYR A 701 15.43 23.33 10.50
N PRO A 702 16.39 24.22 10.19
CA PRO A 702 16.70 24.54 8.80
C PRO A 702 17.10 23.26 8.08
N VAL A 703 16.72 23.17 6.81
CA VAL A 703 17.04 22.01 5.97
C VAL A 703 18.35 22.28 5.24
N ASP A 704 19.31 21.36 5.34
CA ASP A 704 20.53 21.40 4.52
C ASP A 704 20.33 20.49 3.30
N PHE A 705 19.91 21.11 2.18
CA PHE A 705 19.76 20.42 0.91
C PHE A 705 21.11 20.09 0.24
N VAL A 706 22.21 20.70 0.68
CA VAL A 706 23.56 20.47 0.13
C VAL A 706 24.18 19.22 0.75
N ASN A 707 24.04 19.06 2.07
CA ASN A 707 24.59 17.91 2.80
C ASN A 707 23.50 17.08 3.51
N PRO A 708 22.54 16.49 2.75
CA PRO A 708 21.37 15.81 3.31
C PRO A 708 21.72 14.55 4.11
N ARG A 709 22.95 14.03 3.97
CA ARG A 709 23.47 12.86 4.71
C ARG A 709 24.02 13.19 6.09
N THR A 710 24.16 14.45 6.44
CA THR A 710 24.60 14.82 7.79
C THR A 710 23.46 14.62 8.80
N TYR A 711 23.80 14.44 10.08
CA TYR A 711 22.78 14.38 11.13
C TYR A 711 21.95 15.68 11.21
N GLU A 712 22.47 16.80 10.71
CA GLU A 712 21.80 18.10 10.65
C GLU A 712 21.09 18.36 9.31
N GLY A 713 21.09 17.39 8.38
CA GLY A 713 20.48 17.52 7.06
C GLY A 713 18.99 17.87 7.10
N ASN A 714 18.25 17.28 8.04
CA ASN A 714 16.85 17.59 8.35
C ASN A 714 15.87 17.54 7.16
N THR A 715 16.18 16.80 6.10
CA THR A 715 15.34 16.68 4.88
C THR A 715 14.13 15.75 5.02
N TRP A 716 14.03 15.03 6.14
CA TRP A 716 12.94 14.09 6.45
C TRP A 716 11.77 14.73 7.22
N GLN A 717 11.82 16.06 7.43
CA GLN A 717 10.81 16.82 8.17
C GLN A 717 9.46 16.85 7.45
N HIS A 718 8.37 16.81 8.23
CA HIS A 718 7.02 17.02 7.71
C HIS A 718 6.78 18.52 7.42
N LEU A 719 5.82 18.90 6.59
CA LEU A 719 5.17 18.09 5.57
C LEU A 719 6.17 17.66 4.49
N LYS A 720 6.30 16.36 4.25
CA LYS A 720 7.18 15.82 3.20
C LYS A 720 6.41 15.81 1.88
N THR A 721 6.94 16.48 0.86
CA THR A 721 6.38 16.36 -0.49
C THR A 721 7.45 16.16 -1.54
N PHE A 722 7.13 15.40 -2.58
CA PHE A 722 8.05 15.15 -3.70
C PHE A 722 7.32 14.73 -4.97
N LYS A 723 7.92 14.99 -6.14
CA LYS A 723 7.48 14.38 -7.39
C LYS A 723 7.71 12.88 -7.34
N LYS A 724 6.68 12.10 -7.69
CA LYS A 724 6.73 10.64 -7.65
C LYS A 724 7.89 10.04 -8.43
N TYR A 725 8.28 10.61 -9.58
CA TYR A 725 9.39 10.11 -10.36
C TYR A 725 10.72 10.07 -9.57
N LEU A 726 10.91 10.94 -8.57
CA LEU A 726 12.09 10.91 -7.71
C LEU A 726 12.08 9.64 -6.84
N PHE A 727 10.95 9.30 -6.25
CA PHE A 727 10.80 8.05 -5.49
C PHE A 727 10.95 6.81 -6.37
N ASP A 728 10.32 6.80 -7.56
CA ASP A 728 10.42 5.70 -8.51
C ASP A 728 11.87 5.47 -9.02
N SER A 729 12.72 6.50 -8.95
CA SER A 729 14.13 6.43 -9.34
C SER A 729 15.01 5.79 -8.27
N ILE A 730 14.53 5.65 -7.03
CA ILE A 730 15.28 5.00 -5.95
C ILE A 730 15.32 3.48 -6.20
N PRO A 731 16.52 2.87 -6.30
CA PRO A 731 16.61 1.42 -6.43
C PRO A 731 16.04 0.72 -5.20
N VAL A 732 15.23 -0.33 -5.39
CA VAL A 732 14.54 -1.05 -4.28
C VAL A 732 15.47 -1.53 -3.15
N HIS A 733 16.75 -1.79 -3.45
CA HIS A 733 17.72 -2.21 -2.44
C HIS A 733 18.13 -1.08 -1.47
N TYR A 734 17.83 0.18 -1.77
CA TYR A 734 18.03 1.30 -0.83
C TYR A 734 17.07 1.22 0.36
N PHE A 735 15.93 0.56 0.18
CA PHE A 735 14.93 0.34 1.24
C PHE A 735 15.19 -0.94 2.06
N LYS A 736 16.36 -1.58 1.87
CA LYS A 736 16.69 -2.90 2.39
C LYS A 736 18.12 -2.96 2.93
N TYR A 737 18.37 -3.89 3.86
CA TYR A 737 19.71 -4.22 4.34
C TYR A 737 20.56 -4.89 3.24
N ASP A 738 21.85 -4.55 3.14
CA ASP A 738 22.77 -5.15 2.16
C ASP A 738 23.35 -6.52 2.58
N GLU A 739 22.93 -7.09 3.71
CA GLU A 739 23.50 -8.31 4.33
C GLU A 739 23.43 -9.56 3.44
N GLN A 740 22.47 -9.65 2.51
CA GLN A 740 22.28 -10.83 1.65
C GLN A 740 22.64 -10.59 0.18
N LYS A 741 23.17 -11.61 -0.50
CA LYS A 741 23.58 -11.52 -1.92
C LYS A 741 22.41 -11.29 -2.89
N LYS A 742 21.26 -11.95 -2.70
CA LYS A 742 20.07 -11.80 -3.56
C LYS A 742 19.13 -10.72 -3.01
N ILE A 743 18.80 -9.72 -3.81
CA ILE A 743 17.87 -8.62 -3.45
C ILE A 743 16.49 -9.12 -3.00
N SER A 744 16.02 -10.23 -3.57
CA SER A 744 14.75 -10.86 -3.23
C SER A 744 14.71 -11.44 -1.81
N GLN A 745 15.87 -11.76 -1.24
CA GLN A 745 15.98 -12.36 0.09
C GLN A 745 16.28 -11.29 1.16
N ARG A 746 16.88 -10.15 0.77
CA ARG A 746 17.15 -9.01 1.67
C ARG A 746 15.89 -8.51 2.37
N GLU A 747 16.04 -8.22 3.66
CA GLU A 747 15.01 -7.69 4.53
C GLU A 747 14.83 -6.18 4.35
N TRP A 748 13.61 -5.70 4.56
CA TRP A 748 13.27 -4.28 4.52
C TRP A 748 13.67 -3.61 5.83
N LEU A 749 14.07 -2.34 5.76
CA LEU A 749 14.36 -1.52 6.95
C LEU A 749 13.15 -1.47 7.88
N GLU A 750 13.37 -1.60 9.18
CA GLU A 750 12.29 -1.71 10.17
C GLU A 750 11.66 -0.36 10.54
N THR A 751 12.43 0.72 10.45
CA THR A 751 12.05 2.09 10.84
C THR A 751 12.87 3.09 10.03
N CYS A 752 12.66 4.39 10.25
CA CYS A 752 13.37 5.48 9.56
C CYS A 752 13.16 5.42 8.05
N ASP A 753 11.93 5.06 7.65
CA ASP A 753 11.49 5.05 6.26
C ASP A 753 11.67 6.42 5.60
N ASP A 754 11.40 7.49 6.35
CA ASP A 754 11.60 8.87 5.95
C ASP A 754 13.05 9.18 5.56
N TYR A 755 14.06 8.69 6.31
CA TYR A 755 15.46 8.78 5.90
C TYR A 755 15.71 8.01 4.59
N ALA A 756 15.18 6.80 4.50
CA ALA A 756 15.44 5.89 3.40
C ALA A 756 14.98 6.42 2.03
N PHE A 757 13.95 7.29 1.98
CA PHE A 757 13.53 7.94 0.74
C PHE A 757 13.83 9.45 0.65
N MET A 758 13.76 10.24 1.73
CA MET A 758 13.96 11.70 1.61
C MET A 758 15.40 12.09 1.36
N ILE A 759 16.38 11.37 1.91
CA ILE A 759 17.81 11.61 1.61
C ILE A 759 18.08 11.42 0.11
N PRO A 760 17.83 10.24 -0.50
CA PRO A 760 18.07 10.05 -1.92
C PRO A 760 17.19 10.93 -2.81
N ILE A 761 15.96 11.29 -2.40
CA ILE A 761 15.13 12.27 -3.13
C ILE A 761 15.81 13.64 -3.14
N THR A 762 16.32 14.09 -2.00
CA THR A 762 17.04 15.38 -1.92
C THR A 762 18.28 15.37 -2.80
N GLU A 763 19.05 14.28 -2.77
CA GLU A 763 20.24 14.13 -3.61
C GLU A 763 19.95 14.15 -5.12
N MET A 764 18.76 13.68 -5.52
CA MET A 764 18.34 13.66 -6.93
C MET A 764 17.58 14.91 -7.37
N SER A 765 17.07 15.69 -6.41
CA SER A 765 16.27 16.89 -6.64
C SER A 765 17.08 17.97 -7.35
N LYS A 766 16.45 18.64 -8.31
CA LYS A 766 17.04 19.79 -9.01
C LYS A 766 16.69 21.12 -8.37
N SER A 767 15.55 21.19 -7.69
CA SER A 767 15.02 22.42 -7.10
C SER A 767 14.29 22.08 -5.80
N PRO A 768 15.02 21.75 -4.72
CA PRO A 768 14.43 21.49 -3.42
C PRO A 768 14.05 22.80 -2.72
N TYR A 769 12.95 22.81 -1.97
CA TYR A 769 12.47 24.02 -1.29
C TYR A 769 11.95 23.74 0.12
N GLN A 770 12.28 24.64 1.07
CA GLN A 770 11.73 24.59 2.43
C GLN A 770 10.53 25.53 2.53
N MET A 771 9.39 25.03 2.99
CA MET A 771 8.18 25.85 3.18
C MET A 771 8.40 26.91 4.27
N GLU A 772 7.70 28.03 4.14
CA GLU A 772 7.91 29.22 4.98
C GLU A 772 7.07 29.23 6.26
N PHE A 773 6.01 28.41 6.33
CA PHE A 773 5.02 28.44 7.42
C PHE A 773 4.80 27.09 8.06
N ILE A 774 4.48 27.10 9.36
CA ILE A 774 3.99 25.94 10.10
C ILE A 774 2.62 25.54 9.55
N ASN A 775 2.57 24.38 8.92
CA ASN A 775 1.38 23.87 8.24
C ASN A 775 1.06 22.41 8.60
N TYR A 776 1.81 21.82 9.53
CA TYR A 776 1.72 20.41 9.89
C TYR A 776 1.73 20.24 11.41
N TYR A 777 0.73 19.55 11.94
CA TYR A 777 0.58 19.23 13.35
C TYR A 777 1.19 17.85 13.61
N TYR A 778 2.42 17.80 14.11
CA TYR A 778 3.15 16.57 14.38
C TYR A 778 2.97 16.13 15.83
N GLU A 779 2.15 15.10 16.02
CA GLU A 779 1.88 14.53 17.33
C GLU A 779 2.79 13.34 17.62
N ARG A 780 3.57 13.43 18.70
CA ARG A 780 4.43 12.34 19.15
C ARG A 780 4.15 12.03 20.61
N ASP A 781 4.03 10.74 20.93
CA ASP A 781 3.98 10.29 22.32
C ASP A 781 5.28 10.68 23.03
N TYR A 782 5.16 11.59 24.00
CA TYR A 782 6.28 12.11 24.79
C TYR A 782 7.03 10.99 25.51
N ASN A 783 6.31 9.99 26.02
CA ASN A 783 6.88 8.92 26.85
C ASN A 783 7.65 7.90 25.98
N LYS A 784 7.19 7.66 24.76
CA LYS A 784 7.79 6.68 23.83
C LYS A 784 8.88 7.27 22.93
N ARG A 785 9.26 8.53 23.14
CA ARG A 785 10.18 9.24 22.24
C ARG A 785 11.53 8.54 22.04
N ASN A 786 12.03 7.83 23.05
CA ASN A 786 13.33 7.15 23.00
C ASN A 786 13.24 5.65 22.67
N GLU A 787 12.04 5.11 22.42
CA GLU A 787 11.90 3.69 22.09
C GLU A 787 12.60 3.34 20.77
N ASN A 788 13.13 2.12 20.72
CA ASN A 788 13.81 1.51 19.56
C ASN A 788 15.01 2.31 19.02
N ARG A 789 15.68 3.09 19.87
CA ARG A 789 16.82 3.93 19.46
C ARG A 789 17.92 3.15 18.74
N THR A 790 18.32 1.98 19.26
CA THR A 790 19.32 1.12 18.61
C THR A 790 18.93 0.70 17.19
N ILE A 791 17.65 0.35 16.96
CA ILE A 791 17.17 -0.05 15.62
C ILE A 791 17.10 1.17 14.70
N LYS A 792 16.69 2.34 15.21
CA LYS A 792 16.71 3.60 14.47
C LYS A 792 18.12 3.96 14.02
N ASP A 793 19.07 3.96 14.94
CA ASP A 793 20.48 4.28 14.66
C ASP A 793 21.04 3.29 13.62
N LYS A 794 20.75 1.98 13.75
CA LYS A 794 21.10 0.96 12.73
C LYS A 794 20.52 1.30 11.35
N CYS A 795 19.23 1.65 11.26
CA CYS A 795 18.58 1.97 9.98
C CYS A 795 19.13 3.27 9.35
N ILE A 796 19.47 4.25 10.18
CA ILE A 796 20.09 5.51 9.74
C ILE A 796 21.49 5.22 9.19
N GLU A 797 22.35 4.53 9.94
CA GLU A 797 23.68 4.11 9.49
C GLU A 797 23.62 3.30 8.19
N GLU A 798 22.67 2.37 8.10
CA GLU A 798 22.40 1.57 6.90
C GLU A 798 22.02 2.43 5.69
N THR A 799 21.31 3.54 5.89
CA THR A 799 20.94 4.47 4.80
C THR A 799 22.14 5.35 4.41
N LEU A 800 22.83 5.88 5.42
CA LEU A 800 23.96 6.80 5.23
C LEU A 800 25.17 6.12 4.57
N ARG A 801 25.38 4.82 4.79
CA ARG A 801 26.47 4.04 4.13
C ARG A 801 26.23 3.77 2.64
N LYS A 802 24.98 3.85 2.16
CA LYS A 802 24.66 3.62 0.74
C LYS A 802 25.29 4.72 -0.11
N LYS A 803 25.59 4.41 -1.37
CA LYS A 803 26.15 5.42 -2.28
C LYS A 803 25.15 6.59 -2.43
N PRO A 804 25.61 7.85 -2.44
CA PRO A 804 24.78 8.98 -2.84
C PRO A 804 24.17 8.77 -4.23
N LEU A 805 22.90 9.13 -4.37
CA LEU A 805 22.30 9.34 -5.69
C LEU A 805 22.61 10.77 -6.17
N THR A 806 22.29 11.06 -7.42
CA THR A 806 22.52 12.35 -8.06
C THR A 806 21.39 12.63 -9.06
N PRO A 807 21.21 13.86 -9.56
CA PRO A 807 20.20 14.15 -10.59
C PRO A 807 20.32 13.28 -11.85
N SER A 808 21.48 12.69 -12.14
CA SER A 808 21.69 11.75 -13.25
C SER A 808 21.03 10.37 -13.05
N ASN A 809 20.70 10.04 -11.80
CA ASN A 809 20.02 8.80 -11.44
C ASN A 809 18.51 8.85 -11.69
N VAL A 810 17.93 10.04 -11.88
CA VAL A 810 16.50 10.21 -12.15
C VAL A 810 16.12 9.49 -13.45
N LYS A 811 15.12 8.61 -13.37
CA LYS A 811 14.56 7.86 -14.50
C LYS A 811 13.06 8.16 -14.62
N ARG A 812 12.63 8.43 -15.85
CA ARG A 812 11.22 8.63 -16.23
C ARG A 812 10.79 7.55 -17.21
N GLY A 813 9.55 7.09 -17.11
CA GLY A 813 9.05 5.98 -17.90
C GLY A 813 9.77 4.65 -17.63
N ARG A 814 10.07 3.90 -18.69
CA ARG A 814 10.75 2.61 -18.61
C ARG A 814 12.23 2.80 -18.26
N ILE A 815 12.73 1.99 -17.34
CA ILE A 815 14.15 2.00 -16.98
C ILE A 815 14.95 1.35 -18.12
N ALA A 816 15.96 2.05 -18.63
CA ALA A 816 16.95 1.46 -19.53
C ALA A 816 17.94 0.59 -18.75
N PHE A 817 18.08 -0.66 -19.18
CA PHE A 817 18.94 -1.66 -18.56
C PHE A 817 20.16 -1.93 -19.43
N ASN A 818 21.36 -1.78 -18.84
CA ASN A 818 22.59 -2.18 -19.48
C ASN A 818 22.89 -3.67 -19.20
N ALA A 819 23.46 -4.36 -20.18
CA ALA A 819 23.95 -5.72 -19.97
C ALA A 819 25.06 -5.71 -18.93
N ASN A 820 25.03 -6.68 -18.00
CA ASN A 820 26.14 -6.86 -17.08
C ASN A 820 27.30 -7.55 -17.79
N ILE A 821 28.25 -6.75 -18.26
CA ILE A 821 29.42 -7.26 -19.00
C ILE A 821 30.36 -8.13 -18.14
N ASN A 822 30.15 -8.25 -16.83
CA ASN A 822 30.95 -9.11 -15.95
C ASN A 822 30.28 -10.46 -15.67
N GLN A 823 29.13 -10.73 -16.28
CA GLN A 823 28.43 -12.00 -16.21
C GLN A 823 28.08 -12.49 -17.62
N ILE A 824 28.06 -13.80 -17.81
CA ILE A 824 27.75 -14.42 -19.10
C ILE A 824 26.87 -15.66 -18.92
N GLU A 825 25.87 -15.80 -19.80
CA GLU A 825 25.06 -16.99 -19.99
C GLU A 825 25.50 -17.71 -21.27
N ILE A 826 25.96 -18.96 -21.14
CA ILE A 826 26.40 -19.79 -22.27
C ILE A 826 25.33 -20.84 -22.55
N ASP A 827 24.60 -20.69 -23.66
CA ASP A 827 23.65 -21.69 -24.16
C ASP A 827 24.44 -22.80 -24.90
N ILE A 828 24.94 -23.80 -24.17
CA ILE A 828 25.85 -24.83 -24.72
C ILE A 828 25.14 -25.85 -25.65
N THR A 829 23.82 -25.93 -25.57
CA THR A 829 22.98 -26.81 -26.40
C THR A 829 21.59 -26.21 -26.55
N PHE A 830 20.94 -26.47 -27.68
CA PHE A 830 19.50 -26.21 -27.85
C PHE A 830 18.64 -27.48 -27.83
N ASP A 831 19.26 -28.65 -27.70
CA ASP A 831 18.55 -29.91 -27.53
C ASP A 831 18.01 -30.02 -26.09
N CYS A 832 16.81 -30.57 -25.92
CA CYS A 832 16.15 -30.62 -24.63
C CYS A 832 15.19 -31.81 -24.53
N ASN A 833 15.27 -32.54 -23.42
CA ASN A 833 14.39 -33.67 -23.13
C ASN A 833 13.05 -33.26 -22.48
N LEU A 834 12.89 -32.02 -22.02
CA LEU A 834 11.66 -31.54 -21.38
C LEU A 834 10.74 -30.75 -22.33
N LYS A 835 11.31 -29.92 -23.21
CA LYS A 835 10.56 -29.11 -24.20
C LYS A 835 9.45 -28.25 -23.57
N CYS A 836 9.84 -27.40 -22.62
CA CYS A 836 8.96 -26.47 -21.91
C CYS A 836 8.09 -25.62 -22.86
N LYS A 837 6.77 -25.56 -22.60
CA LYS A 837 5.82 -24.72 -23.35
C LYS A 837 6.17 -23.22 -23.36
N GLY A 838 6.81 -22.74 -22.30
CA GLY A 838 7.24 -21.34 -22.15
C GLY A 838 8.74 -21.11 -22.36
N CYS A 839 9.45 -22.02 -23.05
CA CYS A 839 10.89 -21.94 -23.21
C CYS A 839 11.30 -20.65 -23.95
N ASN A 840 12.05 -19.77 -23.29
CA ASN A 840 12.61 -18.55 -23.91
C ASN A 840 13.81 -18.81 -24.84
N ARG A 841 14.18 -20.07 -25.04
CA ARG A 841 15.11 -20.54 -26.08
C ARG A 841 14.38 -21.27 -27.20
N SER A 842 13.05 -21.29 -27.20
CA SER A 842 12.21 -21.97 -28.19
C SER A 842 12.49 -23.48 -28.36
N CYS A 843 13.16 -24.17 -27.43
CA CYS A 843 13.57 -25.58 -27.61
C CYS A 843 12.39 -26.56 -27.80
N GLY A 844 11.18 -26.17 -27.37
CA GLY A 844 9.96 -26.96 -27.59
C GLY A 844 9.26 -26.69 -28.93
N LEU A 845 9.25 -25.43 -29.38
CA LEU A 845 8.55 -24.98 -30.60
C LEU A 845 9.44 -24.96 -31.85
N ALA A 846 10.75 -24.90 -31.65
CA ALA A 846 11.80 -24.94 -32.66
C ALA A 846 12.97 -25.79 -32.14
N PRO A 847 12.78 -27.13 -32.07
CA PRO A 847 13.82 -28.05 -31.59
C PRO A 847 15.04 -28.04 -32.51
N SER A 848 16.22 -28.19 -31.93
CA SER A 848 17.50 -28.23 -32.66
C SER A 848 18.47 -29.18 -31.96
N LYS A 849 19.35 -29.83 -32.73
CA LYS A 849 20.48 -30.63 -32.22
C LYS A 849 21.78 -29.84 -32.17
N GLU A 850 21.73 -28.53 -32.40
CA GLU A 850 22.90 -27.66 -32.30
C GLU A 850 23.45 -27.62 -30.87
N MET A 851 24.76 -27.81 -30.78
CA MET A 851 25.55 -27.77 -29.55
C MET A 851 26.86 -27.03 -29.81
N MET A 852 27.42 -26.42 -28.77
CA MET A 852 28.78 -25.88 -28.80
C MET A 852 29.79 -27.03 -28.64
N SER A 853 30.86 -27.03 -29.43
CA SER A 853 31.94 -27.98 -29.27
C SER A 853 32.80 -27.65 -28.04
N VAL A 854 33.62 -28.61 -27.58
CA VAL A 854 34.64 -28.35 -26.56
C VAL A 854 35.61 -27.26 -27.03
N THR A 855 35.95 -27.25 -28.32
CA THR A 855 36.80 -26.23 -28.94
C THR A 855 36.20 -24.83 -28.82
N ASP A 856 34.88 -24.67 -28.97
CA ASP A 856 34.22 -23.37 -28.80
C ASP A 856 34.39 -22.83 -27.37
N ILE A 857 34.32 -23.72 -26.36
CA ILE A 857 34.54 -23.35 -24.95
C ILE A 857 36.01 -23.01 -24.69
N VAL A 858 36.95 -23.80 -25.22
CA VAL A 858 38.39 -23.50 -25.12
C VAL A 858 38.72 -22.15 -25.76
N ASN A 859 38.13 -21.86 -26.92
CA ASN A 859 38.28 -20.56 -27.59
C ASN A 859 37.72 -19.42 -26.73
N PHE A 860 36.54 -19.58 -26.12
CA PHE A 860 35.97 -18.61 -25.17
C PHE A 860 36.90 -18.38 -23.97
N ILE A 861 37.50 -19.43 -23.41
CA ILE A 861 38.44 -19.35 -22.30
C ILE A 861 39.69 -18.57 -22.72
N GLN A 862 40.31 -18.96 -23.83
CA GLN A 862 41.52 -18.31 -24.34
C GLN A 862 41.26 -16.84 -24.66
N GLU A 863 40.13 -16.53 -25.30
CA GLU A 863 39.70 -15.17 -25.57
C GLU A 863 39.48 -14.38 -24.28
N SER A 864 38.86 -14.97 -23.27
CA SER A 864 38.67 -14.34 -21.96
C SER A 864 40.02 -14.03 -21.29
N ILE A 865 40.99 -14.95 -21.34
CA ILE A 865 42.33 -14.76 -20.78
C ILE A 865 43.09 -13.66 -21.56
N ASN A 866 43.07 -13.71 -22.89
CA ASN A 866 43.75 -12.74 -23.76
C ASN A 866 43.22 -11.32 -23.56
N ASN A 867 41.91 -11.17 -23.34
CA ASN A 867 41.29 -9.89 -23.03
C ASN A 867 41.37 -9.51 -21.54
N ASN A 868 42.10 -10.27 -20.72
CA ASN A 868 42.19 -10.14 -19.27
C ASN A 868 40.80 -10.05 -18.59
N LYS A 869 39.82 -10.78 -19.13
CA LYS A 869 38.42 -10.73 -18.70
C LYS A 869 38.19 -11.66 -17.52
N LYS A 870 38.09 -11.09 -16.32
CA LYS A 870 37.70 -11.79 -15.09
C LYS A 870 36.18 -11.79 -14.89
N TRP A 871 35.53 -12.88 -15.28
CA TRP A 871 34.09 -13.07 -15.11
C TRP A 871 33.75 -13.18 -13.63
N LYS A 872 32.73 -12.43 -13.20
CA LYS A 872 32.15 -12.62 -11.87
C LYS A 872 31.33 -13.91 -11.82
N ARG A 873 30.60 -14.20 -12.90
CA ARG A 873 29.80 -15.41 -13.04
C ARG A 873 29.78 -15.91 -14.47
N ILE A 874 29.91 -17.21 -14.63
CA ILE A 874 29.67 -17.94 -15.88
C ILE A 874 28.50 -18.88 -15.62
N ASN A 875 27.39 -18.70 -16.34
CA ASN A 875 26.21 -19.53 -16.18
C ASN A 875 26.08 -20.47 -17.39
N ILE A 876 26.12 -21.78 -17.15
CA ILE A 876 26.06 -22.83 -18.17
C ILE A 876 24.62 -23.34 -18.26
N LEU A 877 23.97 -23.11 -19.41
CA LEU A 877 22.58 -23.44 -19.64
C LEU A 877 22.28 -23.69 -21.13
N GLY A 878 21.01 -23.60 -21.53
CA GLY A 878 20.53 -23.83 -22.90
C GLY A 878 19.21 -24.62 -22.89
N GLY A 879 19.14 -25.66 -23.71
CA GLY A 879 18.08 -26.67 -23.67
C GLY A 879 18.15 -27.52 -22.40
N GLU A 880 18.77 -28.70 -22.47
CA GLU A 880 19.15 -29.48 -21.28
C GLU A 880 20.66 -29.79 -21.30
N PRO A 881 21.50 -29.03 -20.57
CA PRO A 881 22.96 -29.20 -20.59
C PRO A 881 23.45 -30.63 -20.32
N THR A 882 22.77 -31.42 -19.49
CA THR A 882 23.22 -32.78 -19.14
C THR A 882 23.14 -33.79 -20.28
N ILE A 883 22.49 -33.45 -21.41
CA ILE A 883 22.50 -34.32 -22.60
C ILE A 883 23.70 -34.05 -23.51
N HIS A 884 24.46 -32.97 -23.27
CA HIS A 884 25.63 -32.65 -24.08
C HIS A 884 26.69 -33.75 -23.90
N PRO A 885 27.16 -34.41 -24.98
CA PRO A 885 28.01 -35.59 -24.88
C PRO A 885 29.33 -35.33 -24.15
N ASN A 886 29.88 -34.12 -24.30
CA ASN A 886 31.15 -33.70 -23.68
C ASN A 886 30.97 -32.79 -22.46
N ILE A 887 29.83 -32.85 -21.74
CA ILE A 887 29.55 -31.88 -20.67
C ILE A 887 30.60 -31.88 -19.55
N ILE A 888 31.05 -33.07 -19.12
CA ILE A 888 32.08 -33.18 -18.07
C ILE A 888 33.40 -32.56 -18.52
N GLN A 889 33.76 -32.75 -19.79
CA GLN A 889 34.98 -32.18 -20.38
C GLN A 889 34.89 -30.65 -20.49
N ILE A 890 33.71 -30.12 -20.86
CA ILE A 890 33.46 -28.66 -20.88
C ILE A 890 33.65 -28.07 -19.48
N MET A 891 33.07 -28.70 -18.46
CA MET A 891 33.21 -28.24 -17.08
C MET A 891 34.66 -28.34 -16.58
N GLU A 892 35.39 -29.38 -17.00
CA GLU A 892 36.81 -29.56 -16.68
C GLU A 892 37.69 -28.44 -17.25
N HIS A 893 37.47 -28.01 -18.50
CA HIS A 893 38.17 -26.86 -19.06
C HIS A 893 37.83 -25.55 -18.33
N LEU A 894 36.55 -25.31 -18.02
CA LEU A 894 36.14 -24.12 -17.27
C LEU A 894 36.75 -24.05 -15.87
N GLN A 895 36.87 -25.19 -15.18
CA GLN A 895 37.53 -25.27 -13.88
C GLN A 895 39.05 -25.10 -14.03
N ASN A 896 39.70 -26.02 -14.76
CA ASN A 896 41.16 -26.14 -14.73
C ASN A 896 41.85 -25.03 -15.52
N ASP A 897 41.31 -24.64 -16.68
CA ASP A 897 41.98 -23.72 -17.59
C ASP A 897 41.60 -22.26 -17.34
N TYR A 898 40.41 -22.00 -16.81
CA TYR A 898 39.95 -20.64 -16.51
C TYR A 898 39.93 -20.32 -15.03
N ALA A 899 39.20 -21.07 -14.20
CA ALA A 899 39.07 -20.76 -12.78
C ALA A 899 40.42 -20.90 -12.05
N ASP A 900 41.04 -22.09 -12.09
CA ASP A 900 42.25 -22.38 -11.32
C ASP A 900 43.46 -21.56 -11.79
N LYS A 901 43.64 -21.43 -13.11
CA LYS A 901 44.81 -20.76 -13.70
C LYS A 901 44.70 -19.24 -13.78
N PHE A 902 43.49 -18.69 -13.89
CA PHE A 902 43.32 -17.27 -14.25
C PHE A 902 42.38 -16.48 -13.33
N ASN A 903 41.25 -17.06 -12.91
CA ASN A 903 40.25 -16.37 -12.08
C ASN A 903 39.63 -17.27 -11.00
N PRO A 904 40.35 -17.53 -9.89
CA PRO A 904 39.90 -18.48 -8.86
C PRO A 904 38.59 -18.09 -8.15
N ASP A 905 38.20 -16.81 -8.22
CA ASP A 905 36.99 -16.28 -7.58
C ASP A 905 35.73 -16.37 -8.46
N VAL A 906 35.82 -16.95 -9.67
CA VAL A 906 34.66 -17.07 -10.56
C VAL A 906 33.59 -17.99 -9.97
N ASP A 907 32.33 -17.55 -10.04
CA ASP A 907 31.15 -18.36 -9.72
C ASP A 907 30.64 -19.04 -11.00
N ILE A 908 30.80 -20.36 -11.12
CA ILE A 908 30.27 -21.11 -12.26
C ILE A 908 28.94 -21.72 -11.88
N GLN A 909 27.85 -21.23 -12.46
CA GLN A 909 26.52 -21.80 -12.23
C GLN A 909 26.16 -22.80 -13.32
N PHE A 910 25.60 -23.95 -12.93
CA PHE A 910 25.14 -24.98 -13.86
C PHE A 910 23.62 -25.17 -13.73
N VAL A 911 22.88 -24.98 -14.81
CA VAL A 911 21.40 -24.99 -14.81
C VAL A 911 20.89 -26.21 -15.57
N SER A 912 20.22 -27.12 -14.89
CA SER A 912 19.60 -28.32 -15.48
C SER A 912 18.13 -28.44 -15.07
N ASN A 913 17.29 -28.97 -15.95
CA ASN A 913 15.91 -29.27 -15.60
C ASN A 913 15.79 -30.43 -14.58
N GLY A 914 16.85 -31.20 -14.33
CA GLY A 914 16.90 -32.23 -13.30
C GLY A 914 15.84 -33.34 -13.43
N LEU A 915 15.16 -33.44 -14.57
CA LEU A 915 13.97 -34.28 -14.76
C LEU A 915 14.31 -35.77 -14.62
N THR A 916 15.40 -36.20 -15.27
CA THR A 916 15.80 -37.61 -15.31
C THR A 916 16.78 -37.96 -14.20
N LYS A 917 16.80 -39.25 -13.78
CA LYS A 917 17.79 -39.74 -12.82
C LYS A 917 19.22 -39.49 -13.30
N LYS A 918 19.48 -39.77 -14.59
CA LYS A 918 20.76 -39.52 -15.26
C LYS A 918 21.18 -38.04 -15.20
N SER A 919 20.26 -37.10 -15.46
CA SER A 919 20.55 -35.67 -15.34
C SER A 919 20.97 -35.28 -13.91
N ARG A 920 20.30 -35.83 -12.89
CA ARG A 920 20.65 -35.58 -11.48
C ARG A 920 22.01 -36.18 -11.11
N GLU A 921 22.27 -37.41 -11.54
CA GLU A 921 23.57 -38.08 -11.33
C GLU A 921 24.72 -37.27 -11.96
N ILE A 922 24.53 -36.73 -13.18
CA ILE A 922 25.51 -35.85 -13.84
C ILE A 922 25.73 -34.57 -13.03
N CYS A 923 24.66 -33.93 -12.53
CA CYS A 923 24.78 -32.73 -11.70
C CYS A 923 25.57 -33.02 -10.40
N ASP A 924 25.30 -34.15 -9.74
CA ASP A 924 26.01 -34.55 -8.52
C ASP A 924 27.50 -34.85 -8.80
N ILE A 925 27.82 -35.42 -9.97
CA ILE A 925 29.21 -35.62 -10.41
C ILE A 925 29.92 -34.27 -10.61
N ILE A 926 29.27 -33.33 -11.32
CA ILE A 926 29.82 -32.00 -11.60
C ILE A 926 30.11 -31.25 -10.30
N GLU A 927 29.15 -31.20 -9.37
CA GLU A 927 29.30 -30.49 -8.09
C GLU A 927 30.40 -31.07 -7.21
N LYS A 928 30.55 -32.41 -7.18
CA LYS A 928 31.61 -33.06 -6.40
C LYS A 928 32.99 -32.88 -7.01
N ARG A 929 33.09 -32.76 -8.34
CA ARG A 929 34.37 -32.73 -9.06
C ARG A 929 34.95 -31.32 -9.19
N PHE A 930 34.11 -30.29 -9.27
CA PHE A 930 34.55 -28.93 -9.63
C PHE A 930 34.20 -27.92 -8.52
N SER A 931 35.23 -27.36 -7.87
CA SER A 931 35.09 -26.50 -6.68
C SER A 931 34.39 -25.17 -6.93
N ASN A 932 34.48 -24.63 -8.15
CA ASN A 932 33.87 -23.34 -8.50
C ASN A 932 32.45 -23.48 -9.03
N VAL A 933 31.92 -24.71 -9.13
CA VAL A 933 30.63 -24.99 -9.75
C VAL A 933 29.51 -25.12 -8.72
N GLN A 934 28.39 -24.45 -8.95
CA GLN A 934 27.16 -24.56 -8.17
C GLN A 934 25.99 -24.98 -9.04
N ILE A 935 25.27 -26.03 -8.63
CA ILE A 935 24.07 -26.49 -9.34
C ILE A 935 22.87 -25.64 -8.95
N ASP A 936 22.19 -25.03 -9.93
CA ASP A 936 20.92 -24.33 -9.70
C ASP A 936 19.76 -25.31 -9.54
N ARG A 937 19.61 -25.91 -8.37
CA ARG A 937 18.53 -26.84 -8.05
C ARG A 937 17.15 -26.17 -8.05
N GLU A 938 17.04 -24.84 -7.99
CA GLU A 938 15.75 -24.15 -8.14
C GLU A 938 15.17 -24.30 -9.56
N SER A 939 16.01 -24.65 -10.55
CA SER A 939 15.60 -24.85 -11.94
C SER A 939 14.97 -26.23 -12.20
N TYR A 940 15.10 -27.18 -11.26
CA TYR A 940 14.60 -28.55 -11.41
C TYR A 940 13.09 -28.60 -11.64
N LYS A 941 12.66 -29.50 -12.53
CA LYS A 941 11.27 -29.66 -12.98
C LYS A 941 10.81 -31.09 -12.70
N THR A 942 9.62 -31.19 -12.13
CA THR A 942 8.92 -32.48 -11.94
C THR A 942 7.85 -32.74 -13.02
N LYS A 943 7.47 -31.70 -13.78
CA LYS A 943 6.44 -31.72 -14.82
C LYS A 943 6.74 -30.66 -15.88
N ASN A 944 6.20 -30.84 -17.09
CA ASN A 944 6.33 -29.88 -18.20
C ASN A 944 5.39 -28.66 -18.07
N SER A 945 4.43 -28.67 -17.14
CA SER A 945 3.56 -27.51 -16.91
C SER A 945 4.28 -26.43 -16.10
N ILE A 946 4.20 -25.18 -16.54
CA ILE A 946 4.73 -24.02 -15.84
C ILE A 946 3.57 -23.28 -15.18
N ASP A 947 3.64 -23.04 -13.87
CA ASP A 947 2.55 -22.39 -13.15
C ASP A 947 2.57 -20.85 -13.37
N TYR A 948 3.76 -20.25 -13.46
CA TYR A 948 3.97 -18.82 -13.69
C TYR A 948 5.25 -18.62 -14.53
N PHE A 949 5.15 -17.85 -15.62
CA PHE A 949 6.28 -17.39 -16.43
C PHE A 949 5.79 -16.34 -17.43
N SER A 950 6.68 -15.51 -17.96
CA SER A 950 6.31 -14.58 -19.03
C SER A 950 6.04 -15.40 -20.30
N PRO A 951 4.89 -15.23 -20.97
CA PRO A 951 4.69 -15.73 -22.33
C PRO A 951 5.76 -15.20 -23.28
N PHE A 952 6.82 -15.98 -23.52
CA PHE A 952 7.97 -15.54 -24.33
C PHE A 952 7.54 -15.21 -25.77
N CYS A 953 6.65 -16.02 -26.34
CA CYS A 953 6.16 -15.88 -27.71
C CYS A 953 5.00 -14.86 -27.85
N ASP A 954 4.76 -14.02 -26.86
CA ASP A 954 3.85 -12.86 -26.96
C ASP A 954 4.67 -11.62 -27.37
N ALA A 955 4.93 -11.47 -28.66
CA ALA A 955 5.83 -10.42 -29.16
C ALA A 955 5.22 -9.02 -28.97
N PRO A 956 5.95 -8.07 -28.34
CA PRO A 956 5.45 -6.70 -28.21
C PRO A 956 5.25 -5.99 -29.56
N CYS A 957 5.95 -6.37 -30.64
CA CYS A 957 5.71 -5.75 -31.95
C CYS A 957 4.33 -6.06 -32.56
N ASP A 958 3.61 -7.06 -32.03
CA ASP A 958 2.23 -7.36 -32.44
C ASP A 958 1.18 -6.60 -31.61
N ASP A 959 1.61 -5.80 -30.62
CA ASP A 959 0.75 -5.08 -29.70
C ASP A 959 0.85 -3.55 -29.94
N PRO A 960 -0.25 -2.87 -30.33
CA PRO A 960 -0.26 -1.43 -30.60
C PRO A 960 0.29 -0.57 -29.44
N THR A 961 0.18 -1.03 -28.19
CA THR A 961 0.70 -0.26 -27.05
C THR A 961 2.23 -0.15 -27.04
N PHE A 962 2.92 -0.94 -27.86
CA PHE A 962 4.39 -0.98 -27.96
C PHE A 962 4.93 -0.49 -29.30
N GLU A 963 4.09 0.07 -30.18
CA GLU A 963 4.51 0.53 -31.51
C GLU A 963 5.70 1.50 -31.46
N ASN A 964 5.66 2.45 -30.51
CA ASN A 964 6.70 3.46 -30.30
C ASN A 964 7.63 3.14 -29.11
N ALA A 965 7.68 1.88 -28.67
CA ALA A 965 8.51 1.50 -27.54
C ALA A 965 10.01 1.54 -27.90
N ASP A 966 10.82 2.14 -27.04
CA ASP A 966 12.28 2.04 -27.15
C ASP A 966 12.75 0.64 -26.71
N TYR A 967 12.87 -0.26 -27.67
CA TYR A 967 13.36 -1.62 -27.43
C TYR A 967 14.83 -1.69 -26.99
N SER A 968 15.62 -0.63 -27.19
CA SER A 968 17.02 -0.58 -26.72
C SER A 968 17.13 -0.53 -25.20
N SER A 969 16.04 -0.16 -24.50
CA SER A 969 15.96 -0.12 -23.04
C SER A 969 16.02 -1.50 -22.36
N ALA A 970 15.81 -2.60 -23.10
CA ALA A 970 15.85 -3.97 -22.59
C ALA A 970 14.99 -4.21 -21.32
N CYS A 971 15.40 -5.14 -20.45
CA CYS A 971 14.78 -5.40 -19.15
C CYS A 971 15.81 -5.88 -18.14
N TRP A 972 15.42 -5.98 -16.87
CA TRP A 972 16.30 -6.39 -15.75
C TRP A 972 17.10 -7.68 -15.99
N VAL A 973 16.62 -8.58 -16.85
CA VAL A 973 17.31 -9.82 -17.23
C VAL A 973 18.72 -9.53 -17.77
N ALA A 974 18.88 -8.50 -18.60
CA ALA A 974 20.18 -8.13 -19.16
C ALA A 974 21.19 -7.72 -18.07
N SER A 975 20.74 -6.96 -17.07
CA SER A 975 21.59 -6.51 -15.97
C SER A 975 21.84 -7.60 -14.91
N CYS A 976 20.92 -8.56 -14.77
CA CYS A 976 21.07 -9.64 -13.80
C CYS A 976 21.87 -10.83 -14.34
N CYS A 977 21.51 -11.32 -15.54
CA CYS A 977 22.11 -12.49 -16.16
C CYS A 977 23.38 -12.16 -16.96
N GLY A 978 23.48 -10.94 -17.48
CA GLY A 978 24.63 -10.51 -18.30
C GLY A 978 24.45 -10.78 -19.79
N ILE A 979 25.58 -10.84 -20.49
CA ILE A 979 25.63 -11.07 -21.93
C ILE A 979 25.39 -12.56 -22.26
N GLY A 980 25.05 -12.87 -23.52
CA GLY A 980 24.83 -14.24 -23.97
C GLY A 980 25.93 -14.74 -24.90
N LEU A 981 26.24 -16.03 -24.84
CA LEU A 981 27.08 -16.74 -25.80
C LEU A 981 26.39 -18.04 -26.22
N ASN A 982 26.41 -18.34 -27.51
CA ASN A 982 26.02 -19.64 -28.06
C ASN A 982 26.86 -19.94 -29.30
N LYS A 983 26.56 -21.04 -30.01
CA LYS A 983 27.28 -21.43 -31.24
C LYS A 983 27.36 -20.33 -32.32
N ASN A 984 26.40 -19.39 -32.34
CA ASN A 984 26.37 -18.31 -33.31
C ASN A 984 27.22 -17.09 -32.90
N GLY A 985 27.64 -16.98 -31.64
CA GLY A 985 28.50 -15.91 -31.14
C GLY A 985 27.97 -15.22 -29.87
N TYR A 986 28.50 -14.03 -29.58
CA TYR A 986 28.16 -13.19 -28.44
C TYR A 986 26.96 -12.25 -28.74
N TYR A 987 26.10 -12.08 -27.74
CA TYR A 987 24.88 -11.27 -27.80
C TYR A 987 24.73 -10.40 -26.54
N GLY A 988 23.95 -9.32 -26.65
CA GLY A 988 23.66 -8.45 -25.49
C GLY A 988 22.90 -9.14 -24.36
N CYS A 989 22.24 -10.26 -24.64
CA CYS A 989 21.60 -11.16 -23.67
C CYS A 989 21.39 -12.54 -24.34
N SER A 990 21.40 -13.63 -23.58
CA SER A 990 21.14 -15.00 -24.07
C SER A 990 19.84 -15.15 -24.86
N VAL A 991 18.78 -14.46 -24.41
CA VAL A 991 17.47 -14.48 -25.11
C VAL A 991 17.56 -13.86 -26.50
N CYS A 992 18.44 -12.87 -26.72
CA CYS A 992 18.68 -12.32 -28.06
C CYS A 992 19.25 -13.40 -28.99
N GLY A 993 20.21 -14.18 -28.51
CA GLY A 993 20.78 -15.30 -29.26
C GLY A 993 19.77 -16.42 -29.53
N GLY A 994 18.89 -16.70 -28.56
CA GLY A 994 17.78 -17.64 -28.74
C GLY A 994 16.77 -17.20 -29.80
N ILE A 995 16.50 -15.90 -29.91
CA ILE A 995 15.64 -15.32 -30.97
C ILE A 995 16.36 -15.34 -32.31
N ASP A 996 17.61 -14.88 -32.38
CA ASP A 996 18.38 -14.82 -33.63
C ASP A 996 18.57 -16.19 -34.27
N ARG A 997 18.69 -17.26 -33.47
CA ARG A 997 18.68 -18.65 -33.98
C ARG A 997 17.46 -18.96 -34.85
N ILE A 998 16.29 -18.44 -34.47
CA ILE A 998 15.03 -18.73 -35.17
C ILE A 998 14.88 -17.82 -36.40
N ILE A 999 15.21 -16.54 -36.26
CA ILE A 999 15.11 -15.58 -37.37
C ILE A 999 16.18 -15.89 -38.44
N GLY A 1000 17.38 -16.31 -38.00
CA GLY A 1000 18.51 -16.65 -38.86
C GLY A 1000 19.21 -15.45 -39.45
N LYS A 1001 19.33 -14.32 -38.72
CA LYS A 1001 20.07 -13.13 -39.17
C LYS A 1001 21.57 -13.19 -38.88
N ASN A 1002 22.00 -14.15 -38.06
CA ASN A 1002 23.42 -14.40 -37.71
C ASN A 1002 24.13 -13.14 -37.20
N LYS A 1003 23.49 -12.45 -36.24
CA LYS A 1003 23.97 -11.19 -35.66
C LYS A 1003 24.96 -11.38 -34.51
N GLY A 1004 25.12 -12.61 -34.01
CA GLY A 1004 26.10 -12.95 -32.98
C GLY A 1004 27.52 -12.52 -33.39
N LYS A 1005 28.19 -11.79 -32.50
CA LYS A 1005 29.57 -11.37 -32.71
C LYS A 1005 30.53 -12.52 -32.48
N LYS A 1006 31.57 -12.65 -33.29
CA LYS A 1006 32.48 -13.80 -33.20
C LYS A 1006 33.50 -13.61 -32.09
N HIS A 1007 33.84 -12.36 -31.80
CA HIS A 1007 34.76 -11.99 -30.74
C HIS A 1007 34.08 -11.15 -29.66
N LEU A 1008 34.50 -11.34 -28.41
CA LEU A 1008 34.01 -10.60 -27.26
C LEU A 1008 34.29 -9.10 -27.39
N SER A 1009 35.43 -8.74 -27.99
CA SER A 1009 35.84 -7.35 -28.22
C SER A 1009 34.92 -6.59 -29.18
N GLU A 1010 34.17 -7.29 -30.03
CA GLU A 1010 33.20 -6.70 -30.96
C GLU A 1010 31.86 -6.36 -30.25
N LEU A 1011 31.61 -6.88 -29.04
CA LEU A 1011 30.39 -6.66 -28.30
C LEU A 1011 30.44 -5.33 -27.50
N THR A 1012 30.54 -4.22 -28.22
CA THR A 1012 30.55 -2.87 -27.63
C THR A 1012 29.17 -2.48 -27.06
N GLU A 1013 29.10 -1.39 -26.30
CA GLU A 1013 27.83 -0.90 -25.73
C GLU A 1013 26.81 -0.58 -26.84
N GLU A 1014 27.27 0.00 -27.95
CA GLU A 1014 26.45 0.31 -29.12
C GLU A 1014 25.87 -0.96 -29.75
N VAL A 1015 26.70 -2.00 -29.91
CA VAL A 1015 26.25 -3.30 -30.44
C VAL A 1015 25.26 -3.98 -29.50
N ILE A 1016 25.46 -3.88 -28.19
CA ILE A 1016 24.52 -4.40 -27.20
C ILE A 1016 23.16 -3.69 -27.33
N LYS A 1017 23.15 -2.36 -27.46
CA LYS A 1017 21.91 -1.59 -27.68
C LYS A 1017 21.26 -1.95 -29.01
N GLU A 1018 22.04 -2.16 -30.07
CA GLU A 1018 21.55 -2.64 -31.37
C GLU A 1018 20.86 -4.00 -31.24
N HIS A 1019 21.50 -4.96 -30.52
CA HIS A 1019 20.89 -6.26 -30.23
C HIS A 1019 19.57 -6.12 -29.49
N PHE A 1020 19.50 -5.28 -28.45
CA PHE A 1020 18.25 -5.03 -27.73
C PHE A 1020 17.16 -4.45 -28.63
N TYR A 1021 17.49 -3.41 -29.40
CA TYR A 1021 16.57 -2.81 -30.35
C TYR A 1021 16.03 -3.85 -31.36
N MET A 1022 16.90 -4.70 -31.91
CA MET A 1022 16.53 -5.73 -32.88
C MET A 1022 15.65 -6.85 -32.30
N PHE A 1023 15.96 -7.31 -31.08
CA PHE A 1023 15.40 -8.57 -30.57
C PHE A 1023 14.36 -8.40 -29.46
N CYS A 1024 14.42 -7.33 -28.65
CA CYS A 1024 13.43 -7.12 -27.58
C CYS A 1024 12.00 -6.93 -28.12
N ARG A 1025 11.86 -6.49 -29.37
CA ARG A 1025 10.57 -6.39 -30.07
C ARG A 1025 9.85 -7.73 -30.27
N TYR A 1026 10.57 -8.85 -30.21
CA TYR A 1026 10.01 -10.20 -30.28
C TYR A 1026 9.90 -10.88 -28.91
N CYS A 1027 10.45 -10.27 -27.86
CA CYS A 1027 10.59 -10.91 -26.56
C CYS A 1027 9.43 -10.53 -25.63
N GLY A 1028 8.55 -11.47 -25.32
CA GLY A 1028 7.43 -11.20 -24.40
C GLY A 1028 7.86 -10.80 -22.98
N ASN A 1029 9.11 -11.06 -22.57
CA ASN A 1029 9.63 -10.46 -21.33
C ASN A 1029 9.58 -8.93 -21.37
N PHE A 1030 9.91 -8.31 -22.51
CA PHE A 1030 9.88 -6.84 -22.64
C PHE A 1030 8.48 -6.28 -22.34
N LYS A 1031 7.45 -6.93 -22.91
CA LYS A 1031 6.02 -6.64 -22.73
C LYS A 1031 5.57 -6.86 -21.29
N HIS A 1032 5.76 -8.07 -20.75
CA HIS A 1032 5.23 -8.45 -19.44
C HIS A 1032 5.95 -7.78 -18.25
N TYR A 1033 7.17 -7.27 -18.44
CA TYR A 1033 7.85 -6.44 -17.44
C TYR A 1033 7.53 -4.94 -17.56
N ALA A 1034 6.70 -4.51 -18.52
CA ALA A 1034 6.37 -3.09 -18.69
C ALA A 1034 5.63 -2.51 -17.47
N SER A 1035 4.76 -3.30 -16.82
CA SER A 1035 4.04 -2.90 -15.60
C SER A 1035 4.96 -2.61 -14.40
N SER A 1036 6.20 -3.10 -14.43
CA SER A 1036 7.26 -2.81 -13.45
C SER A 1036 8.37 -1.92 -14.03
N LYS A 1037 8.09 -1.13 -15.07
CA LYS A 1037 9.06 -0.26 -15.76
C LYS A 1037 10.30 -1.04 -16.28
N GLY A 1038 10.14 -2.32 -16.61
CA GLY A 1038 11.19 -3.23 -17.05
C GLY A 1038 11.93 -3.96 -15.92
N ASN A 1039 11.63 -3.65 -14.65
CA ASN A 1039 12.29 -4.19 -13.47
C ASN A 1039 11.78 -5.60 -13.08
N PHE A 1040 12.48 -6.26 -12.17
CA PHE A 1040 12.13 -7.57 -11.64
C PHE A 1040 10.71 -7.62 -11.05
N ILE A 1041 9.95 -8.65 -11.41
CA ILE A 1041 8.64 -8.98 -10.79
C ILE A 1041 8.81 -10.26 -9.95
N PRO A 1042 8.56 -10.21 -8.62
CA PRO A 1042 8.57 -11.37 -7.76
C PRO A 1042 7.66 -12.50 -8.24
N ARG A 1043 8.04 -13.75 -7.95
CA ARG A 1043 7.27 -14.94 -8.39
C ARG A 1043 5.79 -14.86 -7.98
N CYS A 1044 5.49 -14.44 -6.76
CA CYS A 1044 4.11 -14.29 -6.24
C CYS A 1044 3.31 -13.15 -6.91
N GLU A 1045 3.98 -12.21 -7.59
CA GLU A 1045 3.35 -11.09 -8.28
C GLU A 1045 3.09 -11.38 -9.77
N LYS A 1046 3.64 -12.46 -10.33
CA LYS A 1046 3.50 -12.79 -11.76
C LYS A 1046 2.10 -13.31 -12.09
N SER A 1047 1.65 -13.03 -13.31
CA SER A 1047 0.48 -13.65 -13.90
C SER A 1047 0.65 -15.17 -14.03
N PRO A 1048 -0.45 -15.94 -14.00
CA PRO A 1048 -0.41 -17.35 -14.36
C PRO A 1048 0.11 -17.50 -15.79
N PHE A 1049 0.90 -18.55 -16.04
CA PHE A 1049 1.42 -18.78 -17.39
C PHE A 1049 0.28 -19.13 -18.35
N ARG A 1050 0.23 -18.42 -19.48
CA ARG A 1050 -0.63 -18.77 -20.62
C ARG A 1050 0.25 -19.01 -21.84
N GLU A 1051 -0.04 -20.08 -22.56
CA GLU A 1051 0.64 -20.40 -23.81
C GLU A 1051 0.09 -19.51 -24.91
N ILE A 1052 0.80 -18.41 -25.19
CA ILE A 1052 0.48 -17.43 -26.23
C ILE A 1052 1.57 -17.53 -27.30
N ILE A 1053 1.15 -17.65 -28.57
CA ILE A 1053 2.02 -17.52 -29.74
C ILE A 1053 1.43 -16.41 -30.61
N SER A 1054 2.09 -15.27 -30.64
CA SER A 1054 1.63 -14.08 -31.37
C SER A 1054 1.77 -14.27 -32.90
N PRO A 1055 1.09 -13.48 -33.73
CA PRO A 1055 1.16 -13.59 -35.19
C PRO A 1055 2.58 -13.61 -35.74
N THR A 1056 3.46 -12.72 -35.25
CA THR A 1056 4.86 -12.69 -35.67
C THR A 1056 5.57 -13.99 -35.32
N TRP A 1057 5.40 -14.53 -34.11
CA TRP A 1057 6.03 -15.80 -33.73
C TRP A 1057 5.49 -16.99 -34.54
N LYS A 1058 4.19 -17.02 -34.86
CA LYS A 1058 3.62 -18.05 -35.74
C LYS A 1058 4.35 -18.05 -37.08
N GLN A 1059 4.54 -16.89 -37.68
CA GLN A 1059 5.25 -16.75 -38.95
C GLN A 1059 6.72 -17.16 -38.82
N LEU A 1060 7.43 -16.69 -37.79
CA LEU A 1060 8.84 -17.06 -37.55
C LEU A 1060 9.04 -18.57 -37.41
N TYR A 1061 8.15 -19.26 -36.70
CA TYR A 1061 8.23 -20.73 -36.58
C TYR A 1061 7.87 -21.44 -37.87
N LEU A 1062 6.91 -20.94 -38.66
CA LEU A 1062 6.61 -21.49 -40.00
C LEU A 1062 7.84 -21.41 -40.92
N ASP A 1063 8.50 -20.25 -40.94
CA ASP A 1063 9.68 -20.04 -41.79
C ASP A 1063 10.89 -20.85 -41.32
N TYR A 1064 11.10 -20.94 -40.00
CA TYR A 1064 12.12 -21.81 -39.42
C TYR A 1064 11.92 -23.28 -39.82
N ASN A 1065 10.69 -23.80 -39.68
CA ASN A 1065 10.39 -25.19 -40.00
C ASN A 1065 10.49 -25.48 -41.50
N LYS A 1066 10.16 -24.52 -42.38
CA LYS A 1066 10.39 -24.66 -43.84
C LYS A 1066 11.88 -24.80 -44.15
N LYS A 1067 12.74 -23.98 -43.53
CA LYS A 1067 14.20 -24.05 -43.72
C LYS A 1067 14.77 -25.38 -43.22
N GLN A 1068 14.31 -25.88 -42.08
CA GLN A 1068 14.78 -27.16 -41.55
C GLN A 1068 14.44 -28.32 -42.49
N LYS A 1069 13.21 -28.38 -43.02
CA LYS A 1069 12.83 -29.40 -44.01
C LYS A 1069 13.68 -29.33 -45.28
N ALA A 1070 13.94 -28.13 -45.80
CA ALA A 1070 14.79 -27.94 -46.97
C ALA A 1070 16.29 -28.25 -46.72
N HIS A 1071 16.71 -28.47 -45.47
CA HIS A 1071 18.04 -28.95 -45.11
C HIS A 1071 18.07 -30.46 -44.81
N GLU A 1072 16.91 -31.08 -44.58
CA GLU A 1072 16.74 -32.53 -44.38
C GLU A 1072 16.48 -33.27 -45.71
N ASP A 1073 15.86 -32.60 -46.68
CA ASP A 1073 15.77 -32.98 -48.10
C ASP A 1073 17.06 -32.61 -48.86
#